data_AF-A0A2E1IZ91-F1
#
_entry.id   AF-A0A2E1IZ91-F1
#
_cell.length_a   1.000
_cell.length_b   1.000
_cell.length_c   1.000
_cell.angle_alpha   90.00
_cell.angle_beta   90.00
_cell.angle_gamma   90.00
#
_symmetry.space_group_name_H-M   'P 1'
#
loop_
_entity.id
_entity.type
_entity.pdbx_description
1 polymer ?
#
loop_
_entity_poly.entity_id
_entity_poly.type
_entity_poly.pdbx_seq_one_letter_code
_entity_poly.pdbx_strand_id
1 'polypeptide(L)'
;MLFLHGNGMKAFILLFLLSFSFGYSQINGKLKIAFLRVSFPTGSYPGFTGSGNYLFDSNNICEDQTIDPAPHDKNYFNSHIIAINNYYEKISYGNFGIDIQNSMIFPKNERDSYLINKPMNYYNELGKELQHERRITELLKDAVSAAFSKDSTDLGSYDLIAIIHPGLGQDFDLPFLDPTPEDIPSTFIDQSMVDKHYKDQIISGSSIIRRGLILPESQNIAIMDESIASSFNSPCDLQFSITGTWALMIGFAIGLPPLWELETGRSGVGIFALMDQGSNNLRGIIPSRPNPWSRIYAGWEKAKLINKDTSDLKIVSKMKDQIYRVNINSNEYFLIENRNNWYRDGVDIDSARYSYWEKNSQYPDVLDIMIDSVGLKRNEFGIFVDIPNYDLGMPASGILIWHIDEEKIQQNFSSFNINKDRANRGIDLEEADGAQDIGYMSNLLTDPSSGYWGDMWFLGNQEYFRINSGKSMSFSSSTYPNTKSNSKASSFIELINISNSSDTMSLSVYHQFERISITKKNKIFSLQYDIDQDGDIDFIGNGDSLWWSDNLNVVRSFAPNNYLKSEMIIGDGNRTNILHYIKDVVPTIFTHYKFDQEINNFSFIDSFYIDIKKAPSFVRFVNNTDSLLIFYDDSTFLYFNENLTYYPTGKFYQYYKSNHTVGSDYIIDEYNYRQFLDNKYKISLSDLNLDGISEIILVDTVGSIYAYNNKMILIDNYPIFANAHGPVFSMDLFDDDFPELIYQSIEGDIIIMNAQGIIIQKFSSTNIDNLIFLGVVDDYKSIVTANNIIKVSKDKASRYNEWTNKEGDPLNSRYIKLLNKTGSLKDKIFDEKKTYVYPNPSYGEDLKFRIYLNGKAHIRIDIYDIAGYKIFTIEESFDITDIDKAKEQEVSWRINNINSGIYLAKLRVDGNAITQEKIIKFGIIK
;
A
#
# COMPACT_ATOMS: atom_id res chain seq x y z
N MET A 1 -13.16 -39.72 7.58
CA MET A 1 -13.00 -38.28 7.84
C MET A 1 -12.56 -38.11 9.31
N LEU A 2 -11.31 -38.48 9.61
CA LEU A 2 -10.63 -38.02 10.81
C LEU A 2 -9.99 -36.70 10.40
N PHE A 3 -10.66 -35.59 10.73
CA PHE A 3 -10.08 -34.27 10.58
C PHE A 3 -8.86 -34.21 11.50
N LEU A 4 -7.65 -34.21 10.92
CA LEU A 4 -6.46 -33.74 11.61
C LEU A 4 -6.74 -32.26 11.94
N HIS A 5 -7.07 -32.04 13.20
CA HIS A 5 -7.33 -30.73 13.77
C HIS A 5 -6.07 -29.87 13.62
N GLY A 6 -6.31 -28.59 13.37
CA GLY A 6 -5.31 -27.60 12.96
C GLY A 6 -3.96 -27.71 13.66
N ASN A 7 -2.91 -27.56 12.87
CA ASN A 7 -1.56 -27.24 13.31
C ASN A 7 -0.87 -26.60 12.11
N GLY A 8 -0.90 -25.26 12.05
CA GLY A 8 0.07 -24.53 11.24
C GLY A 8 1.49 -24.84 11.71
N MET A 9 2.47 -24.75 10.78
CA MET A 9 3.89 -24.74 11.11
C MET A 9 4.16 -23.81 12.31
N LYS A 10 4.77 -24.30 13.39
CA LYS A 10 5.96 -23.60 13.88
C LYS A 10 7.13 -24.26 13.22
N ALA A 11 7.47 -23.78 12.02
CA ALA A 11 8.80 -24.00 11.53
C ALA A 11 9.77 -23.40 12.55
N PHE A 12 10.47 -24.24 13.31
CA PHE A 12 11.73 -23.85 13.95
C PHE A 12 12.81 -23.75 12.86
N ILE A 13 12.54 -22.97 11.81
CA ILE A 13 13.57 -22.49 10.90
C ILE A 13 14.28 -21.37 11.64
N LEU A 14 15.45 -21.70 12.17
CA LEU A 14 16.27 -20.80 12.97
C LEU A 14 16.94 -19.76 12.03
N LEU A 15 16.26 -18.64 11.75
CA LEU A 15 16.82 -17.48 11.06
C LEU A 15 17.08 -16.35 12.08
N PHE A 16 18.35 -16.02 12.41
CA PHE A 16 18.61 -14.73 13.08
C PHE A 16 18.98 -13.63 12.09
N LEU A 17 18.43 -12.45 12.38
CA LEU A 17 18.58 -11.21 11.64
C LEU A 17 19.97 -10.58 11.85
N LEU A 18 20.57 -10.05 10.77
CA LEU A 18 21.22 -8.73 10.68
C LEU A 18 21.69 -8.42 9.23
N SER A 19 21.41 -7.18 8.80
CA SER A 19 21.78 -6.45 7.56
C SER A 19 22.74 -7.12 6.55
N PHE A 20 22.25 -7.34 5.33
CA PHE A 20 22.95 -7.99 4.22
C PHE A 20 23.79 -7.07 3.33
N SER A 21 24.82 -7.66 2.73
CA SER A 21 25.39 -7.24 1.44
C SER A 21 25.11 -8.35 0.42
N PHE A 22 24.57 -7.98 -0.75
CA PHE A 22 24.15 -8.92 -1.79
C PHE A 22 25.36 -9.64 -2.42
N GLY A 23 25.57 -10.91 -2.06
CA GLY A 23 26.28 -11.86 -2.90
C GLY A 23 25.33 -12.37 -3.99
N TYR A 24 25.73 -12.30 -5.27
CA TYR A 24 24.91 -12.72 -6.41
C TYR A 24 24.34 -14.12 -6.18
N SER A 25 23.01 -14.22 -6.04
CA SER A 25 22.30 -15.49 -6.07
C SER A 25 21.84 -15.78 -7.49
N GLN A 26 22.05 -17.02 -7.96
CA GLN A 26 21.70 -17.42 -9.31
C GLN A 26 20.23 -17.84 -9.38
N ILE A 27 19.35 -16.85 -9.53
CA ILE A 27 17.90 -17.04 -9.64
C ILE A 27 17.43 -17.40 -11.06
N ASN A 28 18.35 -17.39 -12.03
CA ASN A 28 18.15 -17.77 -13.43
C ASN A 28 19.28 -18.67 -13.94
N GLY A 29 18.99 -19.53 -14.90
CA GLY A 29 19.92 -20.54 -15.42
C GLY A 29 19.92 -21.82 -14.59
N LYS A 30 21.00 -22.60 -14.68
CA LYS A 30 21.11 -23.89 -13.99
C LYS A 30 22.05 -23.79 -12.80
N LEU A 31 21.54 -24.12 -11.62
CA LEU A 31 22.28 -24.09 -10.36
C LEU A 31 23.10 -25.38 -10.20
N LYS A 32 24.42 -25.26 -10.05
CA LYS A 32 25.30 -26.40 -9.83
C LYS A 32 25.53 -26.62 -8.33
N ILE A 33 25.07 -27.75 -7.80
CA ILE A 33 25.05 -28.02 -6.35
C ILE A 33 25.95 -29.21 -5.99
N ALA A 34 26.77 -29.07 -4.94
CA ALA A 34 27.43 -30.20 -4.31
C ALA A 34 26.64 -30.66 -3.09
N PHE A 35 26.14 -31.88 -3.12
CA PHE A 35 25.40 -32.51 -2.03
C PHE A 35 26.37 -33.39 -1.22
N LEU A 36 26.62 -33.04 0.05
CA LEU A 36 27.49 -33.78 0.95
C LEU A 36 26.64 -34.60 1.92
N ARG A 37 26.64 -35.92 1.76
CA ARG A 37 26.05 -36.84 2.73
C ARG A 37 26.99 -37.00 3.91
N VAL A 38 26.55 -36.56 5.08
CA VAL A 38 27.26 -36.75 6.34
C VAL A 38 26.64 -37.89 7.14
N SER A 39 27.39 -38.43 8.08
CA SER A 39 26.87 -39.32 9.12
C SER A 39 27.55 -38.98 10.44
N PHE A 40 27.00 -39.51 11.53
CA PHE A 40 27.47 -39.27 12.88
C PHE A 40 27.87 -40.60 13.53
N PRO A 41 28.53 -40.59 14.71
CA PRO A 41 28.84 -41.81 15.42
C PRO A 41 27.54 -42.57 15.72
N THR A 42 27.48 -43.85 15.35
CA THR A 42 26.26 -44.64 15.51
C THR A 42 25.91 -44.80 16.98
N GLY A 43 24.67 -44.47 17.35
CA GLY A 43 24.20 -44.54 18.73
C GLY A 43 22.69 -44.31 18.83
N SER A 44 22.15 -44.51 20.03
CA SER A 44 20.79 -44.05 20.38
C SER A 44 20.94 -42.75 21.16
N TYR A 45 20.40 -41.66 20.60
CA TYR A 45 20.41 -40.33 21.18
C TYR A 45 18.96 -39.98 21.54
N PRO A 46 18.65 -39.62 22.79
CA PRO A 46 17.30 -39.19 23.16
C PRO A 46 16.86 -37.98 22.31
N GLY A 47 15.62 -37.98 21.82
CA GLY A 47 15.05 -36.84 21.08
C GLY A 47 15.44 -36.74 19.60
N PHE A 48 16.15 -37.74 19.06
CA PHE A 48 16.58 -37.78 17.65
C PHE A 48 16.08 -39.05 16.95
N THR A 49 15.69 -38.94 15.67
CA THR A 49 15.18 -40.05 14.85
C THR A 49 16.28 -40.77 14.07
N GLY A 50 16.48 -42.06 14.36
CA GLY A 50 17.41 -42.92 13.63
C GLY A 50 18.71 -43.18 14.39
N SER A 51 19.72 -43.68 13.69
CA SER A 51 20.96 -44.21 14.30
C SER A 51 22.17 -43.29 14.19
N GLY A 52 22.04 -42.13 13.56
CA GLY A 52 23.17 -41.32 13.08
C GLY A 52 23.74 -41.79 11.73
N ASN A 53 23.07 -42.71 11.05
CA ASN A 53 23.37 -43.16 9.69
C ASN A 53 22.08 -43.38 8.89
N TYR A 54 22.18 -43.41 7.55
CA TYR A 54 21.05 -43.53 6.64
C TYR A 54 20.32 -44.88 6.73
N LEU A 55 19.02 -44.86 6.43
CA LEU A 55 18.14 -46.02 6.35
C LEU A 55 18.35 -46.76 5.02
N PHE A 56 19.06 -47.89 5.08
CA PHE A 56 19.33 -48.73 3.91
C PHE A 56 18.39 -49.93 3.77
N ASP A 57 17.70 -50.30 4.84
CA ASP A 57 16.84 -51.47 4.87
C ASP A 57 15.37 -51.03 4.72
N SER A 58 14.63 -51.73 3.85
CA SER A 58 13.23 -51.45 3.59
C SER A 58 12.34 -51.85 4.76
N ASN A 59 11.33 -51.03 5.06
CA ASN A 59 10.23 -51.37 5.95
C ASN A 59 8.91 -51.42 5.19
N ASN A 60 8.03 -52.37 5.52
CA ASN A 60 6.77 -52.61 4.82
C ASN A 60 5.55 -51.98 5.52
N ILE A 61 5.72 -50.95 6.36
CA ILE A 61 4.62 -50.34 7.14
C ILE A 61 3.48 -49.86 6.24
N CYS A 62 3.79 -49.24 5.10
CA CYS A 62 2.80 -48.68 4.18
C CYS A 62 2.76 -49.38 2.81
N GLU A 63 3.41 -50.55 2.70
CA GLU A 63 3.44 -51.37 1.48
C GLU A 63 3.69 -50.52 0.21
N ASP A 64 2.85 -50.66 -0.82
CA ASP A 64 2.96 -49.94 -2.10
C ASP A 64 2.66 -48.42 -1.98
N GLN A 65 2.07 -47.98 -0.86
CA GLN A 65 1.76 -46.58 -0.58
C GLN A 65 2.91 -45.84 0.13
N THR A 66 4.06 -46.48 0.33
CA THR A 66 5.21 -45.84 0.96
C THR A 66 5.71 -44.65 0.14
N ILE A 67 5.81 -43.47 0.77
CA ILE A 67 6.44 -42.27 0.19
C ILE A 67 7.92 -42.30 0.52
N ASP A 68 8.79 -41.97 -0.45
CA ASP A 68 10.23 -41.88 -0.25
C ASP A 68 10.83 -43.15 0.43
N PRO A 69 10.71 -44.34 -0.20
CA PRO A 69 11.12 -45.60 0.41
C PRO A 69 12.65 -45.78 0.44
N ALA A 70 13.12 -46.59 1.41
CA ALA A 70 14.50 -47.07 1.46
C ALA A 70 14.84 -48.03 0.29
N PRO A 71 16.13 -48.17 -0.10
CA PRO A 71 17.33 -47.64 0.54
C PRO A 71 17.56 -46.14 0.26
N HIS A 72 17.83 -45.35 1.31
CA HIS A 72 18.24 -43.95 1.21
C HIS A 72 19.72 -43.81 0.85
N ASP A 73 20.09 -44.36 -0.30
CA ASP A 73 21.43 -44.31 -0.86
C ASP A 73 21.58 -43.15 -1.86
N LYS A 74 22.70 -43.13 -2.59
CA LYS A 74 22.96 -42.08 -3.59
C LYS A 74 21.88 -42.00 -4.67
N ASN A 75 21.27 -43.11 -5.06
CA ASN A 75 20.25 -43.12 -6.11
C ASN A 75 18.92 -42.53 -5.62
N TYR A 76 18.57 -42.76 -4.37
CA TYR A 76 17.45 -42.09 -3.70
C TYR A 76 17.60 -40.56 -3.75
N PHE A 77 18.73 -40.03 -3.28
CA PHE A 77 18.96 -38.57 -3.31
C PHE A 77 19.06 -38.01 -4.74
N ASN A 78 19.67 -38.76 -5.67
CA ASN A 78 19.71 -38.35 -7.07
C ASN A 78 18.31 -38.24 -7.69
N SER A 79 17.39 -39.09 -7.25
CA SER A 79 15.98 -39.04 -7.67
C SER A 79 15.30 -37.77 -7.21
N HIS A 80 15.55 -37.31 -5.98
CA HIS A 80 15.05 -36.02 -5.50
C HIS A 80 15.68 -34.84 -6.24
N ILE A 81 16.98 -34.89 -6.59
CA ILE A 81 17.59 -33.85 -7.44
C ILE A 81 16.83 -33.73 -8.78
N ILE A 82 16.47 -34.86 -9.39
CA ILE A 82 15.67 -34.88 -10.63
C ILE A 82 14.27 -34.31 -10.38
N ALA A 83 13.60 -34.71 -9.30
CA ALA A 83 12.27 -34.22 -8.95
C ALA A 83 12.25 -32.69 -8.77
N ILE A 84 13.23 -32.15 -8.04
CA ILE A 84 13.36 -30.70 -7.81
C ILE A 84 13.73 -29.95 -9.09
N ASN A 85 14.61 -30.50 -9.92
CA ASN A 85 14.88 -29.91 -11.23
C ASN A 85 13.61 -29.82 -12.06
N ASN A 86 12.83 -30.91 -12.13
CA ASN A 86 11.59 -30.95 -12.90
C ASN A 86 10.55 -29.97 -12.36
N TYR A 87 10.49 -29.80 -11.04
CA TYR A 87 9.68 -28.76 -10.41
C TYR A 87 10.08 -27.36 -10.89
N TYR A 88 11.35 -26.97 -10.71
CA TYR A 88 11.83 -25.64 -11.04
C TYR A 88 11.79 -25.33 -12.55
N GLU A 89 12.16 -26.29 -13.40
CA GLU A 89 12.07 -26.15 -14.86
C GLU A 89 10.61 -25.90 -15.29
N LYS A 90 9.64 -26.57 -14.66
CA LYS A 90 8.22 -26.43 -15.01
C LYS A 90 7.63 -25.11 -14.53
N ILE A 91 7.88 -24.71 -13.28
CA ILE A 91 7.29 -23.50 -12.69
C ILE A 91 7.98 -22.22 -13.14
N SER A 92 9.23 -22.29 -13.62
CA SER A 92 9.97 -21.16 -14.19
C SER A 92 9.90 -21.08 -15.71
N TYR A 93 9.22 -22.04 -16.36
CA TYR A 93 9.16 -22.18 -17.82
C TYR A 93 10.55 -22.29 -18.47
N GLY A 94 11.43 -23.08 -17.86
CA GLY A 94 12.81 -23.34 -18.31
C GLY A 94 13.80 -22.21 -18.03
N ASN A 95 13.40 -21.18 -17.28
CA ASN A 95 14.30 -20.09 -16.91
C ASN A 95 15.24 -20.45 -15.75
N PHE A 96 14.85 -21.40 -14.90
CA PHE A 96 15.63 -21.85 -13.76
C PHE A 96 15.50 -23.37 -13.54
N GLY A 97 16.60 -24.01 -13.12
CA GLY A 97 16.66 -25.44 -12.82
C GLY A 97 17.96 -25.82 -12.11
N ILE A 98 18.15 -27.11 -11.87
CA ILE A 98 19.41 -27.66 -11.33
C ILE A 98 20.25 -28.17 -12.51
N ASP A 99 21.55 -27.90 -12.48
CA ASP A 99 22.48 -28.54 -13.42
C ASP A 99 22.70 -30.01 -13.00
N ILE A 100 21.80 -30.90 -13.43
CA ILE A 100 21.86 -32.33 -13.10
C ILE A 100 23.17 -32.97 -13.58
N GLN A 101 23.78 -32.47 -14.65
CA GLN A 101 25.01 -33.06 -15.21
C GLN A 101 26.24 -32.75 -14.36
N ASN A 102 26.29 -31.54 -13.80
CA ASN A 102 27.45 -31.06 -13.05
C ASN A 102 27.24 -31.00 -11.53
N SER A 103 26.01 -31.19 -11.05
CA SER A 103 25.71 -31.39 -9.63
C SER A 103 26.14 -32.79 -9.21
N MET A 104 26.71 -32.94 -8.02
CA MET A 104 27.25 -34.21 -7.56
C MET A 104 26.89 -34.50 -6.11
N ILE A 105 26.59 -35.77 -5.83
CA ILE A 105 26.44 -36.30 -4.47
C ILE A 105 27.77 -36.92 -4.04
N PHE A 106 28.20 -36.54 -2.85
CA PHE A 106 29.45 -36.91 -2.21
C PHE A 106 29.20 -37.58 -0.85
N PRO A 107 30.01 -38.57 -0.44
CA PRO A 107 31.02 -39.27 -1.23
C PRO A 107 30.42 -39.99 -2.44
N LYS A 108 31.26 -40.29 -3.45
CA LYS A 108 30.80 -40.84 -4.74
C LYS A 108 30.20 -42.25 -4.66
N ASN A 109 30.62 -43.04 -3.67
CA ASN A 109 30.16 -44.41 -3.44
C ASN A 109 28.70 -44.42 -2.98
N GLU A 110 27.93 -45.44 -3.37
CA GLU A 110 26.47 -45.45 -3.21
C GLU A 110 25.98 -45.32 -1.77
N ARG A 111 26.60 -46.03 -0.81
CA ARG A 111 26.17 -46.06 0.60
C ARG A 111 27.14 -45.38 1.58
N ASP A 112 28.15 -44.66 1.06
CA ASP A 112 29.12 -43.95 1.91
C ASP A 112 28.62 -42.56 2.33
N SER A 113 29.17 -42.09 3.44
CA SER A 113 29.00 -40.75 4.00
C SER A 113 30.33 -40.20 4.54
N TYR A 114 30.36 -38.91 4.87
CA TYR A 114 31.44 -38.30 5.65
C TYR A 114 31.10 -38.35 7.14
N LEU A 115 31.90 -39.08 7.91
CA LEU A 115 31.72 -39.16 9.36
C LEU A 115 32.13 -37.84 10.02
N ILE A 116 31.19 -37.20 10.69
CA ILE A 116 31.43 -36.10 11.62
C ILE A 116 31.52 -36.69 13.02
N ASN A 117 32.61 -36.41 13.74
CA ASN A 117 32.88 -37.05 15.04
C ASN A 117 32.04 -36.51 16.20
N LYS A 118 31.30 -35.42 16.01
CA LYS A 118 30.37 -34.88 17.01
C LYS A 118 29.06 -35.68 16.98
N PRO A 119 28.38 -35.88 18.12
CA PRO A 119 27.07 -36.50 18.12
C PRO A 119 26.06 -35.60 17.41
N MET A 120 25.07 -36.20 16.77
CA MET A 120 24.12 -35.47 15.93
C MET A 120 23.31 -34.43 16.71
N ASN A 121 22.85 -34.79 17.91
CA ASN A 121 22.09 -33.90 18.77
C ASN A 121 22.87 -32.67 19.25
N TYR A 122 24.20 -32.63 19.08
CA TYR A 122 24.98 -31.41 19.31
C TYR A 122 24.39 -30.23 18.52
N TYR A 123 23.97 -30.44 17.28
CA TYR A 123 23.58 -29.36 16.40
C TYR A 123 22.22 -28.74 16.72
N ASN A 124 21.35 -29.48 17.42
CA ASN A 124 20.03 -29.02 17.84
C ASN A 124 19.65 -29.48 19.27
N GLU A 125 20.58 -29.38 20.22
CA GLU A 125 20.39 -29.84 21.61
C GLU A 125 19.28 -29.04 22.32
N LEU A 126 18.37 -29.73 23.02
CA LEU A 126 17.31 -29.09 23.81
C LEU A 126 17.88 -28.18 24.90
N GLY A 127 17.26 -27.00 25.10
CA GLY A 127 17.71 -26.02 26.10
C GLY A 127 18.98 -25.26 25.71
N LYS A 128 19.40 -25.33 24.44
CA LYS A 128 20.55 -24.59 23.86
C LYS A 128 20.15 -23.65 22.73
N GLU A 129 18.95 -23.08 22.79
CA GLU A 129 18.34 -22.26 21.74
C GLU A 129 19.24 -21.08 21.31
N LEU A 130 19.92 -20.44 22.27
CA LEU A 130 20.88 -19.35 21.99
C LEU A 130 22.14 -19.80 21.22
N GLN A 131 22.41 -21.10 21.14
CA GLN A 131 23.58 -21.66 20.46
C GLN A 131 23.23 -22.30 19.12
N HIS A 132 21.95 -22.60 18.86
CA HIS A 132 21.52 -23.35 17.68
C HIS A 132 22.02 -22.73 16.38
N GLU A 133 21.95 -21.41 16.20
CA GLU A 133 22.45 -20.76 14.97
C GLU A 133 23.95 -20.98 14.77
N ARG A 134 24.74 -20.81 15.85
CA ARG A 134 26.18 -21.05 15.78
C ARG A 134 26.44 -22.51 15.43
N ARG A 135 25.73 -23.44 16.06
CA ARG A 135 25.96 -24.88 15.87
C ARG A 135 25.49 -25.35 14.48
N ILE A 136 24.35 -24.89 13.97
CA ILE A 136 23.92 -25.25 12.60
C ILE A 136 24.89 -24.70 11.55
N THR A 137 25.45 -23.50 11.75
CA THR A 137 26.53 -22.98 10.90
C THR A 137 27.81 -23.81 11.05
N GLU A 138 28.07 -24.34 12.25
CA GLU A 138 29.18 -25.27 12.52
C GLU A 138 29.00 -26.60 11.80
N LEU A 139 27.77 -27.09 11.59
CA LEU A 139 27.51 -28.30 10.81
C LEU A 139 27.99 -28.16 9.37
N LEU A 140 27.70 -27.03 8.72
CA LEU A 140 28.24 -26.71 7.39
C LEU A 140 29.77 -26.74 7.39
N LYS A 141 30.40 -26.13 8.40
CA LYS A 141 31.86 -26.12 8.56
C LYS A 141 32.43 -27.53 8.72
N ASP A 142 31.85 -28.33 9.62
CA ASP A 142 32.30 -29.67 9.93
C ASP A 142 32.15 -30.60 8.72
N ALA A 143 31.03 -30.51 8.00
CA ALA A 143 30.76 -31.29 6.79
C ALA A 143 31.74 -30.95 5.65
N VAL A 144 31.95 -29.66 5.37
CA VAL A 144 32.92 -29.20 4.36
C VAL A 144 34.33 -29.67 4.70
N SER A 145 34.72 -29.57 5.98
CA SER A 145 36.04 -30.02 6.45
C SER A 145 36.21 -31.52 6.33
N ALA A 146 35.19 -32.32 6.68
CA ALA A 146 35.21 -33.77 6.57
C ALA A 146 35.30 -34.22 5.11
N ALA A 147 34.54 -33.58 4.21
CA ALA A 147 34.56 -33.85 2.78
C ALA A 147 35.94 -33.57 2.18
N PHE A 148 36.52 -32.40 2.49
CA PHE A 148 37.85 -32.04 2.00
C PHE A 148 38.93 -32.95 2.56
N SER A 149 38.86 -33.31 3.85
CA SER A 149 39.85 -34.18 4.49
C SER A 149 39.89 -35.59 3.91
N LYS A 150 38.72 -36.13 3.50
CA LYS A 150 38.61 -37.48 2.94
C LYS A 150 38.94 -37.52 1.44
N ASP A 151 38.39 -36.58 0.67
CA ASP A 151 38.41 -36.67 -0.80
C ASP A 151 39.27 -35.59 -1.48
N SER A 152 39.83 -34.62 -0.73
CA SER A 152 40.62 -33.49 -1.25
C SER A 152 39.92 -32.72 -2.40
N THR A 153 38.59 -32.74 -2.44
CA THR A 153 37.79 -32.08 -3.48
C THR A 153 37.54 -30.62 -3.10
N ASP A 154 37.98 -29.68 -3.94
CA ASP A 154 37.67 -28.25 -3.78
C ASP A 154 36.23 -27.97 -4.22
N LEU A 155 35.40 -27.59 -3.25
CA LEU A 155 33.97 -27.38 -3.44
C LEU A 155 33.63 -25.98 -3.99
N GLY A 156 34.59 -25.06 -4.15
CA GLY A 156 34.32 -23.71 -4.65
C GLY A 156 33.92 -23.63 -6.14
N SER A 157 33.99 -24.75 -6.87
CA SER A 157 33.50 -24.83 -8.25
C SER A 157 31.98 -25.08 -8.37
N TYR A 158 31.28 -25.18 -7.24
CA TYR A 158 29.82 -25.31 -7.16
C TYR A 158 29.20 -23.99 -6.69
N ASP A 159 27.99 -23.69 -7.16
CA ASP A 159 27.28 -22.45 -6.84
C ASP A 159 26.66 -22.47 -5.43
N LEU A 160 26.39 -23.69 -4.94
CA LEU A 160 25.78 -23.97 -3.65
C LEU A 160 26.28 -25.30 -3.09
N ILE A 161 26.44 -25.36 -1.76
CA ILE A 161 26.76 -26.58 -1.01
C ILE A 161 25.53 -26.97 -0.20
N ALA A 162 25.10 -28.23 -0.29
CA ALA A 162 24.00 -28.77 0.49
C ALA A 162 24.50 -29.95 1.34
N ILE A 163 24.24 -29.92 2.64
CA ILE A 163 24.58 -30.99 3.58
C ILE A 163 23.31 -31.83 3.77
N ILE A 164 23.41 -33.11 3.46
CA ILE A 164 22.35 -34.08 3.75
C ILE A 164 22.75 -34.79 5.04
N HIS A 165 21.90 -34.73 6.06
CA HIS A 165 22.10 -35.44 7.33
C HIS A 165 21.12 -36.63 7.43
N PRO A 166 21.51 -37.73 8.10
CA PRO A 166 20.60 -38.85 8.35
C PRO A 166 19.47 -38.44 9.31
N GLY A 167 18.39 -39.20 9.33
CA GLY A 167 17.22 -38.95 10.18
C GLY A 167 16.17 -38.00 9.59
N LEU A 168 15.14 -37.72 10.40
CA LEU A 168 14.10 -36.75 10.06
C LEU A 168 14.63 -35.32 10.25
N GLY A 169 14.02 -34.37 9.54
CA GLY A 169 14.23 -32.95 9.81
C GLY A 169 13.14 -32.43 10.77
N GLN A 170 13.51 -31.56 11.71
CA GLN A 170 12.56 -30.92 12.63
C GLN A 170 11.74 -29.80 11.94
N ASP A 171 11.02 -30.16 10.88
CA ASP A 171 10.28 -29.24 10.02
C ASP A 171 8.75 -29.29 10.27
N PHE A 172 8.26 -30.30 10.99
CA PHE A 172 6.83 -30.55 11.21
C PHE A 172 6.49 -30.68 12.69
N ASP A 173 5.43 -29.98 13.13
CA ASP A 173 4.84 -30.16 14.46
C ASP A 173 3.73 -31.23 14.41
N LEU A 174 3.89 -32.31 15.16
CA LEU A 174 2.80 -33.26 15.40
C LEU A 174 1.96 -32.84 16.62
N PRO A 175 0.63 -33.05 16.60
CA PRO A 175 -0.21 -32.73 17.74
C PRO A 175 0.20 -33.54 18.99
N PHE A 176 0.20 -32.88 20.16
CA PHE A 176 0.40 -33.39 21.52
C PHE A 176 1.85 -33.53 22.04
N LEU A 177 2.82 -33.92 21.22
CA LEU A 177 4.25 -33.97 21.60
C LEU A 177 5.09 -33.89 20.32
N ASP A 178 6.08 -32.99 20.26
CA ASP A 178 7.12 -33.07 19.22
C ASP A 178 7.94 -34.33 19.51
N PRO A 179 7.87 -35.36 18.65
CA PRO A 179 8.58 -36.60 18.91
C PRO A 179 10.05 -36.53 18.47
N THR A 180 10.45 -35.42 17.84
CA THR A 180 11.75 -35.18 17.21
C THR A 180 12.46 -33.91 17.73
N PRO A 181 12.46 -33.63 19.05
CA PRO A 181 12.82 -32.31 19.57
C PRO A 181 14.31 -31.93 19.42
N GLU A 182 15.19 -32.89 19.14
CA GLU A 182 16.62 -32.69 18.86
C GLU A 182 17.01 -33.09 17.42
N ASP A 183 16.05 -33.39 16.53
CA ASP A 183 16.30 -33.57 15.09
C ASP A 183 16.80 -32.25 14.48
N ILE A 184 17.68 -32.33 13.47
CA ILE A 184 18.27 -31.11 12.90
C ILE A 184 17.24 -30.46 11.96
N PRO A 185 16.90 -29.17 12.13
CA PRO A 185 15.95 -28.49 11.25
C PRO A 185 16.55 -28.17 9.89
N SER A 186 15.74 -28.23 8.83
CA SER A 186 16.15 -27.76 7.51
C SER A 186 16.45 -26.27 7.57
N THR A 187 17.65 -25.89 7.10
CA THR A 187 18.14 -24.51 7.28
C THR A 187 18.89 -24.02 6.04
N PHE A 188 18.54 -22.83 5.55
CA PHE A 188 19.40 -22.06 4.66
C PHE A 188 20.37 -21.22 5.47
N ILE A 189 21.66 -21.59 5.42
CA ILE A 189 22.74 -20.85 6.05
C ILE A 189 23.18 -19.77 5.06
N ASP A 190 22.78 -18.54 5.34
CA ASP A 190 23.15 -17.39 4.53
C ASP A 190 24.56 -16.86 4.86
N GLN A 191 25.01 -15.89 4.08
CA GLN A 191 26.33 -15.29 4.27
C GLN A 191 26.47 -14.53 5.59
N SER A 192 25.39 -13.93 6.10
CA SER A 192 25.42 -13.22 7.38
C SER A 192 25.68 -14.19 8.54
N MET A 193 25.08 -15.38 8.53
CA MET A 193 25.31 -16.43 9.53
C MET A 193 26.77 -16.91 9.50
N VAL A 194 27.31 -17.16 8.29
CA VAL A 194 28.73 -17.55 8.13
C VAL A 194 29.66 -16.45 8.61
N ASP A 195 29.44 -15.20 8.18
CA ASP A 195 30.27 -14.06 8.56
C ASP A 195 30.18 -13.73 10.06
N LYS A 196 29.05 -14.05 10.72
CA LYS A 196 28.85 -13.87 12.17
C LYS A 196 29.62 -14.90 13.00
N HIS A 197 29.58 -16.18 12.62
CA HIS A 197 30.10 -17.26 13.48
C HIS A 197 31.44 -17.86 13.01
N TYR A 198 31.68 -17.93 11.71
CA TYR A 198 32.81 -18.67 11.11
C TYR A 198 33.41 -17.95 9.89
N LYS A 199 33.46 -16.62 9.92
CA LYS A 199 33.97 -15.80 8.83
C LYS A 199 35.31 -16.30 8.30
N ASP A 200 35.36 -16.57 6.99
CA ASP A 200 36.54 -17.07 6.27
C ASP A 200 37.13 -18.39 6.83
N GLN A 201 36.41 -19.10 7.71
CA GLN A 201 36.85 -20.36 8.34
C GLN A 201 36.21 -21.61 7.73
N ILE A 202 35.18 -21.46 6.88
CA ILE A 202 34.59 -22.58 6.15
C ILE A 202 35.34 -22.71 4.83
N ILE A 203 36.41 -23.51 4.83
CA ILE A 203 37.36 -23.61 3.71
C ILE A 203 37.28 -25.00 3.08
N SER A 204 37.22 -25.03 1.75
CA SER A 204 37.38 -26.24 0.95
C SER A 204 38.48 -25.99 -0.07
N GLY A 205 39.65 -26.61 0.10
CA GLY A 205 40.81 -26.35 -0.75
C GLY A 205 41.24 -24.89 -0.71
N SER A 206 41.13 -24.21 -1.85
CA SER A 206 41.47 -22.79 -1.99
C SER A 206 40.27 -21.84 -1.82
N SER A 207 39.07 -22.39 -1.65
CA SER A 207 37.81 -21.66 -1.70
C SER A 207 37.20 -21.44 -0.32
N ILE A 208 36.56 -20.29 -0.13
CA ILE A 208 35.78 -19.97 1.07
C ILE A 208 34.31 -20.19 0.76
N ILE A 209 33.65 -21.06 1.52
CA ILE A 209 32.22 -21.32 1.40
C ILE A 209 31.48 -20.29 2.26
N ARG A 210 30.58 -19.53 1.64
CA ARG A 210 29.86 -18.42 2.28
C ARG A 210 28.38 -18.68 2.54
N ARG A 211 27.82 -19.76 2.00
CA ARG A 211 26.41 -20.13 2.15
C ARG A 211 26.24 -21.62 1.94
N GLY A 212 25.16 -22.19 2.46
CA GLY A 212 24.83 -23.59 2.25
C GLY A 212 23.43 -23.96 2.70
N LEU A 213 23.02 -25.18 2.39
CA LEU A 213 21.78 -25.79 2.86
C LEU A 213 22.07 -26.92 3.84
N ILE A 214 21.25 -27.04 4.86
CA ILE A 214 21.12 -28.24 5.69
C ILE A 214 19.80 -28.89 5.32
N LEU A 215 19.85 -30.15 4.89
CA LEU A 215 18.71 -30.93 4.40
C LEU A 215 18.66 -32.28 5.12
N PRO A 216 17.47 -32.78 5.48
CA PRO A 216 17.31 -34.08 6.10
C PRO A 216 17.32 -35.21 5.06
N GLU A 217 17.47 -36.42 5.56
CA GLU A 217 17.37 -37.66 4.79
C GLU A 217 15.92 -37.95 4.38
N SER A 218 14.98 -37.76 5.30
CA SER A 218 13.57 -38.07 5.08
C SER A 218 12.66 -37.11 5.85
N GLN A 219 11.40 -37.04 5.41
CA GLN A 219 10.29 -36.45 6.15
C GLN A 219 9.15 -37.47 6.37
N ASN A 220 9.43 -38.75 6.09
CA ASN A 220 8.50 -39.84 6.29
C ASN A 220 8.66 -40.42 7.70
N ILE A 221 7.87 -39.92 8.65
CA ILE A 221 7.90 -40.37 10.04
C ILE A 221 7.59 -41.87 10.15
N ALA A 222 6.68 -42.37 9.31
CA ALA A 222 6.20 -43.75 9.38
C ALA A 222 7.32 -44.78 9.22
N ILE A 223 8.29 -44.54 8.32
CA ILE A 223 9.41 -45.47 8.06
C ILE A 223 10.68 -45.14 8.86
N MET A 224 10.79 -43.91 9.36
CA MET A 224 11.99 -43.44 10.07
C MET A 224 11.92 -43.73 11.57
N ASP A 225 10.72 -43.82 12.14
CA ASP A 225 10.52 -44.18 13.55
C ASP A 225 9.32 -45.13 13.73
N GLU A 226 9.63 -46.43 13.83
CA GLU A 226 8.61 -47.46 14.07
C GLU A 226 7.88 -47.29 15.41
N SER A 227 8.52 -46.69 16.41
CA SER A 227 7.93 -46.49 17.74
C SER A 227 6.86 -45.39 17.72
N ILE A 228 7.11 -44.33 16.95
CA ILE A 228 6.11 -43.30 16.67
C ILE A 228 5.02 -43.91 15.79
N ALA A 229 5.38 -44.56 14.68
CA ALA A 229 4.42 -45.15 13.74
C ALA A 229 3.44 -46.11 14.44
N SER A 230 3.95 -47.01 15.29
CA SER A 230 3.11 -47.97 16.04
C SER A 230 2.20 -47.34 17.10
N SER A 231 2.43 -46.07 17.45
CA SER A 231 1.58 -45.30 18.38
C SER A 231 0.34 -44.70 17.69
N PHE A 232 0.24 -44.75 16.36
CA PHE A 232 -0.89 -44.24 15.58
C PHE A 232 -1.69 -45.36 14.91
N ASN A 233 -3.00 -45.19 14.82
CA ASN A 233 -3.89 -46.16 14.16
C ASN A 233 -3.70 -46.19 12.62
N SER A 234 -3.25 -45.07 12.05
CA SER A 234 -3.01 -44.90 10.61
C SER A 234 -1.60 -44.30 10.40
N PRO A 235 -0.52 -45.08 10.60
CA PRO A 235 0.86 -44.57 10.50
C PRO A 235 1.17 -43.94 9.14
N CYS A 236 0.52 -44.43 8.07
CA CYS A 236 0.70 -43.94 6.71
C CYS A 236 0.19 -42.51 6.47
N ASP A 237 -0.59 -41.93 7.41
CA ASP A 237 -0.99 -40.53 7.38
C ASP A 237 0.16 -39.58 7.77
N LEU A 238 1.25 -40.09 8.36
CA LEU A 238 2.41 -39.34 8.84
C LEU A 238 3.56 -39.29 7.82
N GLN A 239 3.28 -39.60 6.55
CA GLN A 239 4.30 -39.64 5.50
C GLN A 239 4.34 -38.32 4.73
N PHE A 240 5.51 -37.67 4.68
CA PHE A 240 5.75 -36.50 3.84
C PHE A 240 6.97 -36.74 2.94
N SER A 241 6.90 -36.25 1.70
CA SER A 241 8.06 -36.28 0.80
C SER A 241 9.01 -35.14 1.11
N ILE A 242 10.32 -35.42 1.06
CA ILE A 242 11.36 -34.39 1.24
C ILE A 242 11.42 -33.39 0.08
N THR A 243 10.76 -33.70 -1.04
CA THR A 243 10.75 -32.86 -2.24
C THR A 243 10.20 -31.45 -1.95
N GLY A 244 9.14 -31.35 -1.15
CA GLY A 244 8.58 -30.05 -0.74
C GLY A 244 9.58 -29.20 0.04
N THR A 245 10.22 -29.79 1.05
CA THR A 245 11.25 -29.16 1.88
C THR A 245 12.45 -28.71 1.05
N TRP A 246 12.96 -29.57 0.15
CA TRP A 246 14.07 -29.24 -0.73
C TRP A 246 13.71 -28.09 -1.69
N ALA A 247 12.49 -28.07 -2.21
CA ALA A 247 12.02 -26.99 -3.07
C ALA A 247 12.02 -25.64 -2.32
N LEU A 248 11.48 -25.60 -1.10
CA LEU A 248 11.49 -24.42 -0.23
C LEU A 248 12.92 -23.95 0.09
N MET A 249 13.80 -24.86 0.51
CA MET A 249 15.18 -24.56 0.87
C MET A 249 15.99 -24.00 -0.31
N ILE A 250 15.79 -24.55 -1.51
CA ILE A 250 16.40 -24.00 -2.73
C ILE A 250 15.80 -22.63 -3.06
N GLY A 251 14.51 -22.41 -2.80
CA GLY A 251 13.85 -21.10 -2.96
C GLY A 251 14.56 -20.01 -2.16
N PHE A 252 14.91 -20.30 -0.91
CA PHE A 252 15.74 -19.42 -0.09
C PHE A 252 17.14 -19.21 -0.67
N ALA A 253 17.81 -20.30 -1.06
CA ALA A 253 19.17 -20.22 -1.60
C ALA A 253 19.25 -19.34 -2.86
N ILE A 254 18.20 -19.35 -3.69
CA ILE A 254 18.12 -18.53 -4.90
C ILE A 254 17.63 -17.09 -4.66
N GLY A 255 17.30 -16.74 -3.41
CA GLY A 255 16.95 -15.37 -3.01
C GLY A 255 15.46 -15.06 -3.00
N LEU A 256 14.57 -16.05 -3.02
CA LEU A 256 13.15 -15.81 -2.76
C LEU A 256 12.94 -15.58 -1.25
N PRO A 257 12.25 -14.50 -0.84
CA PRO A 257 12.04 -14.20 0.58
C PRO A 257 10.94 -15.11 1.19
N PRO A 258 10.99 -15.38 2.50
CA PRO A 258 9.88 -16.00 3.20
C PRO A 258 8.68 -15.06 3.26
N LEU A 259 7.48 -15.63 3.31
CA LEU A 259 6.22 -14.89 3.37
C LEU A 259 5.46 -15.10 4.69
N TRP A 260 5.99 -15.92 5.60
CA TRP A 260 5.46 -16.11 6.95
C TRP A 260 6.19 -15.24 7.98
N GLU A 261 5.61 -15.12 9.18
CA GLU A 261 6.25 -14.46 10.31
C GLU A 261 7.32 -15.37 10.94
N LEU A 262 8.60 -15.01 10.80
CA LEU A 262 9.73 -15.83 11.23
C LEU A 262 9.72 -16.19 12.73
N GLU A 263 9.27 -15.29 13.60
CA GLU A 263 9.29 -15.50 15.06
C GLU A 263 8.22 -16.50 15.54
N THR A 264 7.07 -16.55 14.86
CA THR A 264 5.91 -17.33 15.31
C THR A 264 5.59 -18.50 14.40
N GLY A 265 6.15 -18.54 13.19
CA GLY A 265 5.80 -19.50 12.13
C GLY A 265 4.47 -19.20 11.44
N ARG A 266 3.75 -18.16 11.85
CA ARG A 266 2.41 -17.85 11.32
C ARG A 266 2.47 -17.50 9.84
N SER A 267 1.61 -18.17 9.09
CA SER A 267 1.48 -17.96 7.65
C SER A 267 1.10 -16.52 7.31
N GLY A 268 1.62 -16.00 6.19
CA GLY A 268 1.20 -14.72 5.63
C GLY A 268 0.28 -14.88 4.42
N VAL A 269 0.46 -15.93 3.63
CA VAL A 269 -0.29 -16.19 2.38
C VAL A 269 -0.69 -17.66 2.18
N GLY A 270 -0.51 -18.50 3.18
CA GLY A 270 -1.04 -19.86 3.23
C GLY A 270 -0.38 -20.85 2.26
N ILE A 271 -1.14 -21.91 1.97
CA ILE A 271 -0.77 -23.00 1.04
C ILE A 271 -0.64 -22.56 -0.41
N PHE A 272 -1.01 -21.31 -0.73
CA PHE A 272 -1.04 -20.77 -2.08
C PHE A 272 0.35 -20.43 -2.63
N ALA A 273 1.37 -20.28 -1.78
CA ALA A 273 2.74 -19.90 -2.18
C ALA A 273 3.81 -20.88 -1.67
N LEU A 274 4.81 -21.17 -2.51
CA LEU A 274 5.99 -21.99 -2.14
C LEU A 274 6.69 -21.46 -0.88
N MET A 275 6.90 -20.13 -0.81
CA MET A 275 7.67 -19.49 0.25
C MET A 275 6.83 -19.21 1.50
N ASP A 276 5.81 -20.04 1.73
CA ASP A 276 4.95 -20.12 2.91
C ASP A 276 4.56 -21.60 3.11
N GLN A 277 3.32 -21.92 3.49
CA GLN A 277 2.89 -23.30 3.74
C GLN A 277 2.82 -24.19 2.49
N GLY A 278 2.93 -23.61 1.28
CA GLY A 278 2.72 -24.32 0.03
C GLY A 278 3.75 -25.40 -0.29
N SER A 279 4.90 -25.46 0.40
CA SER A 279 5.87 -26.57 0.26
C SER A 279 5.27 -27.92 0.67
N ASN A 280 4.25 -27.92 1.54
CA ASN A 280 3.69 -29.11 2.15
C ASN A 280 2.48 -29.68 1.39
N ASN A 281 2.08 -29.02 0.31
CA ASN A 281 0.91 -29.41 -0.48
C ASN A 281 1.00 -30.87 -0.95
N LEU A 282 -0.10 -31.61 -0.73
CA LEU A 282 -0.21 -33.05 -0.98
C LEU A 282 0.97 -33.83 -0.38
N ARG A 283 1.18 -33.69 0.93
CA ARG A 283 2.23 -34.36 1.70
C ARG A 283 3.64 -34.07 1.18
N GLY A 284 3.89 -32.85 0.70
CA GLY A 284 5.18 -32.43 0.15
C GLY A 284 5.55 -33.03 -1.22
N ILE A 285 4.65 -33.79 -1.85
CA ILE A 285 4.87 -34.38 -3.19
C ILE A 285 4.68 -33.31 -4.27
N ILE A 286 3.71 -32.42 -4.10
CA ILE A 286 3.34 -31.38 -5.09
C ILE A 286 3.42 -30.01 -4.42
N PRO A 287 4.64 -29.45 -4.23
CA PRO A 287 4.79 -28.10 -3.70
C PRO A 287 4.09 -27.08 -4.61
N SER A 288 3.43 -26.08 -4.00
CA SER A 288 2.81 -24.97 -4.74
C SER A 288 3.85 -24.19 -5.52
N ARG A 289 3.47 -23.68 -6.69
CA ARG A 289 4.25 -22.66 -7.40
C ARG A 289 4.45 -21.43 -6.49
N PRO A 290 5.57 -20.70 -6.59
CA PRO A 290 5.72 -19.40 -5.94
C PRO A 290 4.62 -18.43 -6.38
N ASN A 291 4.25 -17.46 -5.54
CA ASN A 291 3.22 -16.48 -5.90
C ASN A 291 3.65 -15.60 -7.11
N PRO A 292 2.73 -14.89 -7.77
CA PRO A 292 3.03 -14.05 -8.93
C PRO A 292 4.15 -13.03 -8.71
N TRP A 293 4.20 -12.38 -7.55
CA TRP A 293 5.25 -11.41 -7.22
C TRP A 293 6.62 -12.07 -7.22
N SER A 294 6.78 -13.22 -6.56
CA SER A 294 8.05 -13.96 -6.51
C SER A 294 8.51 -14.41 -7.90
N ARG A 295 7.59 -14.85 -8.77
CA ARG A 295 7.91 -15.27 -10.15
C ARG A 295 8.31 -14.09 -11.04
N ILE A 296 7.70 -12.92 -10.83
CA ILE A 296 8.08 -11.66 -11.51
C ILE A 296 9.44 -11.17 -11.01
N TYR A 297 9.66 -11.17 -9.69
CA TYR A 297 10.93 -10.79 -9.06
C TYR A 297 12.10 -11.64 -9.59
N ALA A 298 11.88 -12.96 -9.72
CA ALA A 298 12.86 -13.88 -10.29
C ALA A 298 13.13 -13.65 -11.79
N GLY A 299 12.25 -12.92 -12.50
CA GLY A 299 12.30 -12.73 -13.94
C GLY A 299 11.75 -13.93 -14.73
N TRP A 300 11.00 -14.83 -14.09
CA TRP A 300 10.46 -16.03 -14.73
C TRP A 300 9.21 -15.75 -15.56
N GLU A 301 8.42 -14.76 -15.15
CA GLU A 301 7.20 -14.31 -15.81
C GLU A 301 7.10 -12.78 -15.82
N LYS A 302 6.15 -12.25 -16.60
CA LYS A 302 5.80 -10.83 -16.67
C LYS A 302 4.30 -10.62 -16.44
N ALA A 303 3.96 -9.50 -15.80
CA ALA A 303 2.58 -9.07 -15.66
C ALA A 303 2.14 -8.18 -16.83
N LYS A 304 0.89 -8.35 -17.26
CA LYS A 304 0.20 -7.49 -18.23
C LYS A 304 -0.56 -6.40 -17.49
N LEU A 305 -0.20 -5.14 -17.73
CA LEU A 305 -0.85 -3.99 -17.10
C LEU A 305 -2.26 -3.76 -17.69
N ILE A 306 -3.25 -3.61 -16.80
CA ILE A 306 -4.60 -3.15 -17.12
C ILE A 306 -4.77 -1.75 -16.50
N ASN A 307 -4.95 -0.75 -17.36
CA ASN A 307 -5.06 0.67 -16.99
C ASN A 307 -6.34 1.33 -17.52
N LYS A 308 -7.25 0.54 -18.10
CA LYS A 308 -8.53 0.97 -18.65
C LYS A 308 -9.55 -0.15 -18.52
N ASP A 309 -10.81 0.21 -18.68
CA ASP A 309 -11.91 -0.75 -18.66
C ASP A 309 -11.68 -1.86 -19.67
N THR A 310 -11.77 -3.10 -19.19
CA THR A 310 -11.51 -4.29 -19.98
C THR A 310 -12.54 -5.34 -19.62
N SER A 311 -13.43 -5.64 -20.56
CA SER A 311 -14.46 -6.68 -20.43
C SER A 311 -13.94 -8.04 -20.90
N ASP A 312 -14.40 -9.12 -20.27
CA ASP A 312 -14.12 -10.52 -20.66
C ASP A 312 -12.63 -10.87 -20.76
N LEU A 313 -11.84 -10.37 -19.81
CA LEU A 313 -10.42 -10.70 -19.65
C LEU A 313 -10.25 -12.20 -19.38
N LYS A 314 -9.64 -12.93 -20.32
CA LYS A 314 -9.34 -14.37 -20.16
C LYS A 314 -8.00 -14.59 -19.47
N ILE A 315 -8.00 -15.40 -18.41
CA ILE A 315 -6.82 -15.74 -17.62
C ILE A 315 -6.62 -17.26 -17.67
N VAL A 316 -5.61 -17.69 -18.42
CA VAL A 316 -5.33 -19.12 -18.66
C VAL A 316 -4.38 -19.63 -17.59
N SER A 317 -4.75 -20.73 -16.92
CA SER A 317 -3.88 -21.38 -15.96
C SER A 317 -2.73 -22.14 -16.65
N LYS A 318 -1.59 -22.29 -15.98
CA LYS A 318 -0.40 -23.05 -16.43
C LYS A 318 0.25 -22.54 -17.73
N MET A 319 -0.02 -21.30 -18.12
CA MET A 319 0.59 -20.67 -19.29
C MET A 319 1.42 -19.47 -18.85
N LYS A 320 2.61 -19.33 -19.46
CA LYS A 320 3.55 -18.25 -19.17
C LYS A 320 2.93 -16.88 -19.45
N ASP A 321 3.24 -15.91 -18.59
CA ASP A 321 2.84 -14.50 -18.72
C ASP A 321 1.30 -14.31 -18.73
N GLN A 322 0.60 -15.12 -17.92
CA GLN A 322 -0.85 -15.01 -17.66
C GLN A 322 -1.15 -14.36 -16.30
N ILE A 323 -0.30 -13.41 -15.90
CA ILE A 323 -0.50 -12.58 -14.71
C ILE A 323 -0.97 -11.20 -15.17
N TYR A 324 -2.02 -10.68 -14.56
CA TYR A 324 -2.52 -9.32 -14.82
C TYR A 324 -2.22 -8.41 -13.64
N ARG A 325 -1.84 -7.17 -13.93
CA ARG A 325 -1.56 -6.14 -12.93
C ARG A 325 -2.56 -5.00 -13.06
N VAL A 326 -3.21 -4.62 -11.97
CA VAL A 326 -4.10 -3.45 -11.89
C VAL A 326 -3.55 -2.52 -10.82
N ASN A 327 -3.13 -1.31 -11.21
CA ASN A 327 -2.49 -0.36 -10.29
C ASN A 327 -3.53 0.38 -9.45
N ILE A 328 -3.32 0.41 -8.13
CA ILE A 328 -4.09 1.25 -7.19
C ILE A 328 -3.43 2.64 -7.13
N ASN A 329 -2.12 2.66 -6.84
CA ASN A 329 -1.26 3.85 -6.82
C ASN A 329 0.18 3.48 -7.29
N SER A 330 1.20 4.27 -6.93
CA SER A 330 2.60 4.02 -7.34
C SER A 330 3.22 2.78 -6.68
N ASN A 331 2.80 2.48 -5.45
CA ASN A 331 3.40 1.46 -4.60
C ASN A 331 2.46 0.26 -4.45
N GLU A 332 1.15 0.48 -4.56
CA GLU A 332 0.12 -0.54 -4.37
C GLU A 332 -0.54 -0.98 -5.68
N TYR A 333 -0.69 -2.29 -5.86
CA TYR A 333 -1.36 -2.87 -7.03
C TYR A 333 -1.85 -4.30 -6.75
N PHE A 334 -2.83 -4.73 -7.55
CA PHE A 334 -3.26 -6.13 -7.58
C PHE A 334 -2.51 -6.92 -8.65
N LEU A 335 -2.04 -8.12 -8.32
CA LEU A 335 -1.66 -9.16 -9.29
C LEU A 335 -2.74 -10.24 -9.32
N ILE A 336 -3.18 -10.61 -10.52
CA ILE A 336 -4.30 -11.53 -10.72
C ILE A 336 -3.80 -12.72 -11.54
N GLU A 337 -4.05 -13.93 -11.05
CA GLU A 337 -3.74 -15.17 -11.76
C GLU A 337 -4.86 -16.22 -11.62
N ASN A 338 -4.91 -17.19 -12.54
CA ASN A 338 -5.78 -18.36 -12.45
C ASN A 338 -4.99 -19.61 -12.04
N ARG A 339 -5.39 -20.26 -10.95
CA ARG A 339 -4.83 -21.54 -10.48
C ARG A 339 -5.88 -22.63 -10.64
N ASN A 340 -5.51 -23.72 -11.29
CA ASN A 340 -6.42 -24.82 -11.60
C ASN A 340 -5.89 -26.14 -11.03
N ASN A 341 -6.62 -26.71 -10.06
CA ASN A 341 -6.32 -27.98 -9.40
C ASN A 341 -6.92 -29.21 -10.11
N TRP A 342 -7.55 -29.03 -11.27
CA TRP A 342 -8.10 -30.13 -12.04
C TRP A 342 -7.01 -30.98 -12.70
N TYR A 343 -7.17 -32.30 -12.61
CA TYR A 343 -6.38 -33.26 -13.38
C TYR A 343 -7.12 -33.77 -14.62
N ARG A 344 -8.45 -33.60 -14.67
CA ARG A 344 -9.32 -33.73 -15.85
C ARG A 344 -10.37 -32.62 -15.79
N ASP A 345 -10.96 -32.27 -16.93
CA ASP A 345 -11.95 -31.19 -16.99
C ASP A 345 -13.08 -31.38 -15.95
N GLY A 346 -13.25 -30.40 -15.06
CA GLY A 346 -14.19 -30.43 -13.94
C GLY A 346 -13.89 -31.41 -12.80
N VAL A 347 -12.71 -32.04 -12.77
CA VAL A 347 -12.37 -33.09 -11.78
C VAL A 347 -11.04 -32.79 -11.08
N ASP A 348 -11.15 -32.47 -9.79
CA ASP A 348 -10.05 -32.39 -8.83
C ASP A 348 -9.93 -33.68 -7.99
N ILE A 349 -8.86 -33.78 -7.20
CA ILE A 349 -8.57 -34.96 -6.39
C ILE A 349 -9.71 -35.24 -5.38
N ASP A 350 -10.25 -34.23 -4.72
CA ASP A 350 -11.27 -34.43 -3.69
C ASP A 350 -12.61 -34.87 -4.28
N SER A 351 -13.00 -34.34 -5.44
CA SER A 351 -14.18 -34.79 -6.20
C SER A 351 -14.07 -36.27 -6.60
N ALA A 352 -12.87 -36.73 -6.96
CA ALA A 352 -12.60 -38.12 -7.28
C ALA A 352 -12.70 -39.02 -6.04
N ARG A 353 -12.13 -38.58 -4.91
CA ARG A 353 -12.23 -39.29 -3.62
C ARG A 353 -13.68 -39.39 -3.14
N TYR A 354 -14.43 -38.31 -3.26
CA TYR A 354 -15.85 -38.28 -2.94
C TYR A 354 -16.65 -39.25 -3.82
N SER A 355 -16.43 -39.23 -5.14
CA SER A 355 -17.11 -40.15 -6.06
C SER A 355 -16.78 -41.61 -5.78
N TYR A 356 -15.54 -41.92 -5.38
CA TYR A 356 -15.15 -43.27 -4.97
C TYR A 356 -15.87 -43.68 -3.68
N TRP A 357 -15.94 -42.79 -2.70
CA TRP A 357 -16.65 -43.03 -1.44
C TRP A 357 -18.15 -43.27 -1.65
N GLU A 358 -18.82 -42.49 -2.49
CA GLU A 358 -20.24 -42.68 -2.80
C GLU A 358 -20.53 -44.08 -3.37
N LYS A 359 -19.60 -44.62 -4.18
CA LYS A 359 -19.76 -45.94 -4.81
C LYS A 359 -19.38 -47.11 -3.90
N ASN A 360 -18.37 -46.94 -3.07
CA ASN A 360 -17.73 -48.04 -2.34
C ASN A 360 -17.93 -47.97 -0.81
N SER A 361 -18.50 -46.88 -0.29
CA SER A 361 -18.59 -46.58 1.16
C SER A 361 -17.24 -46.56 1.89
N GLN A 362 -16.13 -46.44 1.16
CA GLN A 362 -14.77 -46.32 1.68
C GLN A 362 -14.16 -45.03 1.12
N TYR A 363 -13.64 -44.17 2.00
CA TYR A 363 -12.97 -42.93 1.58
C TYR A 363 -11.50 -43.24 1.27
N PRO A 364 -11.03 -43.09 0.02
CA PRO A 364 -9.68 -43.51 -0.35
C PRO A 364 -8.63 -42.53 0.15
N ASP A 365 -7.39 -43.03 0.32
CA ASP A 365 -6.25 -42.17 0.60
C ASP A 365 -6.00 -41.25 -0.61
N VAL A 366 -5.45 -40.07 -0.35
CA VAL A 366 -5.15 -39.11 -1.41
C VAL A 366 -4.12 -39.67 -2.41
N LEU A 367 -3.19 -40.48 -1.91
CA LEU A 367 -2.12 -41.10 -2.70
C LEU A 367 -2.65 -42.11 -3.71
N ASP A 368 -3.70 -42.86 -3.37
CA ASP A 368 -4.36 -43.81 -4.27
C ASP A 368 -4.87 -43.10 -5.52
N ILE A 369 -5.57 -41.98 -5.32
CA ILE A 369 -6.09 -41.16 -6.42
C ILE A 369 -4.96 -40.53 -7.23
N MET A 370 -3.90 -40.06 -6.56
CA MET A 370 -2.73 -39.47 -7.22
C MET A 370 -2.01 -40.47 -8.14
N ILE A 371 -1.85 -41.72 -7.70
CA ILE A 371 -1.17 -42.75 -8.49
C ILE A 371 -2.10 -43.29 -9.59
N ASP A 372 -3.31 -43.73 -9.25
CA ASP A 372 -4.21 -44.43 -10.17
C ASP A 372 -4.90 -43.49 -11.18
N SER A 373 -5.39 -42.33 -10.72
CA SER A 373 -6.27 -41.47 -11.52
C SER A 373 -5.58 -40.25 -12.14
N VAL A 374 -4.70 -39.58 -11.36
CA VAL A 374 -3.94 -38.41 -11.82
C VAL A 374 -2.76 -38.82 -12.69
N GLY A 375 -2.17 -40.00 -12.44
CA GLY A 375 -1.07 -40.56 -13.21
C GLY A 375 0.31 -40.03 -12.79
N LEU A 376 0.51 -39.74 -11.51
CA LEU A 376 1.84 -39.44 -10.97
C LEU A 376 2.76 -40.66 -11.17
N LYS A 377 3.99 -40.41 -11.61
CA LYS A 377 4.97 -41.48 -11.87
C LYS A 377 6.08 -41.47 -10.84
N ARG A 378 6.33 -42.65 -10.28
CA ARG A 378 7.53 -42.97 -9.52
C ARG A 378 8.61 -43.48 -10.48
N ASN A 379 9.87 -43.20 -10.17
CA ASN A 379 10.98 -43.88 -10.81
C ASN A 379 11.23 -45.26 -10.17
N GLU A 380 12.28 -45.96 -10.61
CA GLU A 380 12.65 -47.29 -10.11
C GLU A 380 13.05 -47.31 -8.62
N PHE A 381 13.28 -46.14 -8.01
CA PHE A 381 13.59 -45.98 -6.59
C PHE A 381 12.38 -45.52 -5.76
N GLY A 382 11.18 -45.50 -6.35
CA GLY A 382 9.94 -45.15 -5.63
C GLY A 382 9.70 -43.64 -5.46
N ILE A 383 10.55 -42.78 -6.03
CA ILE A 383 10.45 -41.32 -5.88
C ILE A 383 9.60 -40.71 -6.99
N PHE A 384 8.69 -39.81 -6.61
CA PHE A 384 7.87 -39.04 -7.56
C PHE A 384 8.73 -38.00 -8.29
N VAL A 385 8.98 -38.24 -9.58
CA VAL A 385 9.87 -37.38 -10.40
C VAL A 385 9.13 -36.63 -11.51
N ASP A 386 7.90 -37.04 -11.86
CA ASP A 386 7.10 -36.42 -12.93
C ASP A 386 5.70 -36.06 -12.41
N ILE A 387 5.46 -34.76 -12.25
CA ILE A 387 4.20 -34.20 -11.78
C ILE A 387 3.53 -33.45 -12.94
N PRO A 388 2.31 -33.82 -13.36
CA PRO A 388 1.65 -33.21 -14.52
C PRO A 388 1.24 -31.76 -14.28
N ASN A 389 0.91 -31.39 -13.04
CA ASN A 389 0.49 -30.05 -12.67
C ASN A 389 0.82 -29.76 -11.20
N TYR A 390 1.55 -28.67 -10.91
CA TYR A 390 1.89 -28.27 -9.54
C TYR A 390 0.79 -27.47 -8.83
N ASP A 391 -0.34 -27.23 -9.49
CA ASP A 391 -1.54 -26.64 -8.88
C ASP A 391 -2.51 -27.69 -8.33
N LEU A 392 -2.23 -28.99 -8.50
CA LEU A 392 -3.11 -30.06 -7.99
C LEU A 392 -3.29 -30.03 -6.47
N GLY A 393 -2.33 -29.45 -5.75
CA GLY A 393 -2.41 -29.26 -4.30
C GLY A 393 -3.18 -28.03 -3.85
N MET A 394 -3.73 -27.21 -4.77
CA MET A 394 -4.60 -26.10 -4.39
C MET A 394 -5.96 -26.64 -3.90
N PRO A 395 -6.60 -25.97 -2.92
CA PRO A 395 -7.84 -26.44 -2.31
C PRO A 395 -9.05 -26.34 -3.28
N ALA A 396 -8.96 -25.49 -4.30
CA ALA A 396 -9.94 -25.37 -5.37
C ALA A 396 -9.28 -24.85 -6.66
N SER A 397 -10.10 -24.64 -7.69
CA SER A 397 -9.73 -23.93 -8.91
C SER A 397 -10.41 -22.57 -8.93
N GLY A 398 -9.63 -21.51 -9.17
CA GLY A 398 -10.13 -20.15 -9.05
C GLY A 398 -9.10 -19.07 -9.39
N ILE A 399 -9.58 -17.83 -9.43
CA ILE A 399 -8.73 -16.65 -9.47
C ILE A 399 -8.14 -16.41 -8.08
N LEU A 400 -6.84 -16.11 -8.03
CA LEU A 400 -6.18 -15.53 -6.86
C LEU A 400 -5.87 -14.07 -7.16
N ILE A 401 -6.21 -13.19 -6.21
CA ILE A 401 -5.95 -11.76 -6.28
C ILE A 401 -4.95 -11.43 -5.17
N TRP A 402 -3.78 -10.97 -5.56
CA TRP A 402 -2.69 -10.65 -4.66
C TRP A 402 -2.54 -9.14 -4.55
N HIS A 403 -2.66 -8.58 -3.35
CA HIS A 403 -2.43 -7.17 -3.09
C HIS A 403 -0.96 -6.97 -2.73
N ILE A 404 -0.27 -6.18 -3.53
CA ILE A 404 1.16 -5.91 -3.41
C ILE A 404 1.36 -4.48 -2.94
N ASP A 405 2.16 -4.30 -1.89
CA ASP A 405 2.68 -3.01 -1.42
C ASP A 405 4.22 -3.01 -1.55
N GLU A 406 4.72 -2.36 -2.60
CA GLU A 406 6.15 -2.28 -2.90
C GLU A 406 6.94 -1.53 -1.84
N GLU A 407 6.31 -0.57 -1.14
CA GLU A 407 7.00 0.18 -0.10
C GLU A 407 7.26 -0.73 1.10
N LYS A 408 6.26 -1.51 1.52
CA LYS A 408 6.41 -2.50 2.60
C LYS A 408 7.42 -3.58 2.25
N ILE A 409 7.40 -4.06 1.01
CA ILE A 409 8.40 -5.02 0.53
C ILE A 409 9.79 -4.41 0.62
N GLN A 410 10.05 -3.23 0.06
CA GLN A 410 11.37 -2.60 0.06
C GLN A 410 11.89 -2.34 1.48
N GLN A 411 11.03 -1.89 2.39
CA GLN A 411 11.39 -1.63 3.79
C GLN A 411 11.80 -2.92 4.54
N ASN A 412 11.17 -4.05 4.23
CA ASN A 412 11.31 -5.29 5.00
C ASN A 412 12.00 -6.45 4.25
N PHE A 413 12.44 -6.24 3.01
CA PHE A 413 13.07 -7.27 2.18
C PHE A 413 14.36 -7.80 2.82
N SER A 414 15.23 -6.88 3.26
CA SER A 414 16.53 -7.22 3.86
C SER A 414 16.43 -7.88 5.24
N SER A 415 15.29 -7.75 5.91
CA SER A 415 15.02 -8.37 7.21
C SER A 415 14.10 -9.58 7.10
N PHE A 416 13.74 -10.03 5.89
CA PHE A 416 12.85 -11.17 5.67
C PHE A 416 11.50 -11.07 6.41
N ASN A 417 11.02 -9.84 6.65
CA ASN A 417 9.80 -9.56 7.42
C ASN A 417 8.70 -8.94 6.55
N ILE A 418 8.66 -9.30 5.26
CA ILE A 418 7.75 -8.68 4.27
C ILE A 418 6.29 -8.71 4.74
N ASN A 419 5.88 -9.81 5.38
CA ASN A 419 4.51 -10.03 5.85
C ASN A 419 4.39 -10.08 7.39
N LYS A 420 5.37 -9.56 8.13
CA LYS A 420 5.36 -9.58 9.61
C LYS A 420 4.17 -8.81 10.17
N ASP A 421 3.86 -7.64 9.61
CA ASP A 421 2.66 -6.88 9.99
C ASP A 421 1.43 -7.48 9.32
N ARG A 422 0.72 -8.36 10.03
CA ARG A 422 -0.49 -9.02 9.51
C ARG A 422 -1.62 -8.06 9.15
N ALA A 423 -1.63 -6.83 9.69
CA ALA A 423 -2.63 -5.84 9.33
C ALA A 423 -2.27 -5.07 8.05
N ASN A 424 -0.98 -5.04 7.66
CA ASN A 424 -0.48 -4.35 6.47
C ASN A 424 0.68 -5.14 5.86
N ARG A 425 0.35 -6.25 5.19
CA ARG A 425 1.34 -7.15 4.55
C ARG A 425 1.91 -6.50 3.29
N GLY A 426 3.17 -6.81 2.96
CA GLY A 426 3.76 -6.40 1.69
C GLY A 426 3.27 -7.22 0.51
N ILE A 427 3.00 -8.50 0.72
CA ILE A 427 2.39 -9.42 -0.25
C ILE A 427 1.23 -10.11 0.45
N ASP A 428 0.01 -9.71 0.09
CA ASP A 428 -1.22 -10.20 0.70
C ASP A 428 -2.07 -10.97 -0.31
N LEU A 429 -2.79 -11.98 0.16
CA LEU A 429 -3.83 -12.64 -0.63
C LEU A 429 -5.18 -12.05 -0.22
N GLU A 430 -5.94 -11.55 -1.18
CA GLU A 430 -7.30 -11.05 -0.92
C GLU A 430 -8.27 -12.25 -0.85
N GLU A 431 -8.54 -12.70 0.37
CA GLU A 431 -9.33 -13.90 0.69
C GLU A 431 -10.79 -13.71 0.28
N ALA A 432 -11.27 -14.47 -0.72
CA ALA A 432 -12.57 -14.23 -1.37
C ALA A 432 -13.79 -14.37 -0.45
N ASP A 433 -13.68 -15.07 0.67
CA ASP A 433 -14.75 -15.16 1.66
C ASP A 433 -14.89 -13.89 2.53
N GLY A 434 -13.96 -12.94 2.39
CA GLY A 434 -13.91 -11.68 3.12
C GLY A 434 -13.38 -11.77 4.55
N ALA A 435 -12.98 -12.97 5.00
CA ALA A 435 -12.34 -13.17 6.29
C ALA A 435 -10.82 -13.22 6.08
N GLN A 436 -10.12 -12.13 6.44
CA GLN A 436 -8.65 -12.13 6.36
C GLN A 436 -8.06 -12.93 7.53
N ASP A 437 -8.04 -14.25 7.43
CA ASP A 437 -7.79 -15.15 8.57
C ASP A 437 -6.59 -16.10 8.39
N ILE A 438 -5.96 -16.12 7.21
CA ILE A 438 -4.62 -16.70 7.04
C ILE A 438 -3.65 -16.09 8.07
N GLY A 439 -2.94 -16.95 8.81
CA GLY A 439 -2.02 -16.54 9.87
C GLY A 439 -2.67 -16.18 11.22
N TYR A 440 -3.98 -16.36 11.38
CA TYR A 440 -4.69 -16.21 12.64
C TYR A 440 -5.15 -17.57 13.17
N MET A 441 -4.85 -17.88 14.43
CA MET A 441 -5.34 -19.12 15.03
C MET A 441 -6.85 -19.05 15.22
N SER A 442 -7.57 -19.97 14.58
CA SER A 442 -9.02 -20.13 14.72
C SER A 442 -9.38 -21.16 15.80
N ASN A 443 -10.68 -21.33 16.02
CA ASN A 443 -11.30 -22.18 17.02
C ASN A 443 -11.03 -23.69 16.78
N LEU A 444 -11.28 -24.49 17.83
CA LEU A 444 -11.01 -25.94 17.91
C LEU A 444 -11.63 -26.82 16.80
N LEU A 445 -12.56 -26.33 15.98
CA LEU A 445 -13.36 -27.14 15.04
C LEU A 445 -12.93 -27.00 13.57
N THR A 446 -12.39 -25.86 13.14
CA THR A 446 -11.94 -25.58 11.77
C THR A 446 -10.82 -24.54 11.78
N ASP A 447 -9.69 -24.84 11.14
CA ASP A 447 -8.51 -23.98 11.10
C ASP A 447 -8.26 -23.46 9.68
N PRO A 448 -8.68 -22.23 9.35
CA PRO A 448 -8.42 -21.60 8.06
C PRO A 448 -7.05 -20.91 8.02
N SER A 449 -6.24 -20.99 9.09
CA SER A 449 -4.98 -20.23 9.23
C SER A 449 -3.93 -20.49 8.16
N SER A 450 -4.08 -21.57 7.38
CA SER A 450 -3.22 -21.93 6.25
C SER A 450 -3.86 -21.68 4.88
N GLY A 451 -5.10 -21.21 4.84
CA GLY A 451 -5.92 -21.01 3.65
C GLY A 451 -6.71 -22.25 3.22
N TYR A 452 -7.83 -22.03 2.55
CA TYR A 452 -8.77 -23.06 2.09
C TYR A 452 -9.49 -22.64 0.79
N TRP A 453 -10.45 -23.45 0.33
CA TRP A 453 -11.13 -23.21 -0.94
C TRP A 453 -11.95 -21.91 -0.96
N GLY A 454 -12.39 -21.42 0.20
CA GLY A 454 -13.18 -20.19 0.34
C GLY A 454 -12.40 -18.93 -0.01
N ASP A 455 -11.07 -18.97 0.03
CA ASP A 455 -10.20 -17.82 -0.26
C ASP A 455 -10.07 -17.56 -1.77
N MET A 456 -10.46 -18.52 -2.60
CA MET A 456 -10.34 -18.45 -4.07
C MET A 456 -11.58 -17.82 -4.71
N TRP A 457 -11.36 -16.98 -5.73
CA TRP A 457 -12.42 -16.28 -6.44
C TRP A 457 -12.97 -17.12 -7.60
N PHE A 458 -14.20 -17.59 -7.48
CA PHE A 458 -14.97 -18.24 -8.54
C PHE A 458 -16.47 -18.11 -8.28
N LEU A 459 -17.28 -18.00 -9.33
CA LEU A 459 -18.71 -17.67 -9.20
C LEU A 459 -19.51 -18.59 -8.25
N GLY A 460 -19.10 -19.86 -8.12
CA GLY A 460 -19.76 -20.85 -7.27
C GLY A 460 -19.43 -20.75 -5.77
N ASN A 461 -18.48 -19.90 -5.36
CA ASN A 461 -18.02 -19.79 -3.98
C ASN A 461 -19.12 -19.19 -3.08
N GLN A 462 -19.75 -20.02 -2.24
CA GLN A 462 -20.83 -19.59 -1.35
C GLN A 462 -20.33 -18.79 -0.14
N GLU A 463 -19.07 -18.92 0.26
CA GLU A 463 -18.52 -18.19 1.42
C GLU A 463 -18.47 -16.68 1.14
N TYR A 464 -18.08 -16.28 -0.07
CA TYR A 464 -18.19 -14.89 -0.55
C TYR A 464 -19.59 -14.30 -0.34
N PHE A 465 -20.63 -15.07 -0.68
CA PHE A 465 -22.03 -14.61 -0.58
C PHE A 465 -22.59 -14.62 0.85
N ARG A 466 -21.90 -15.25 1.81
CA ARG A 466 -22.29 -15.16 3.23
C ARG A 466 -22.04 -13.77 3.80
N ILE A 467 -20.93 -13.14 3.41
CA ILE A 467 -20.58 -11.79 3.86
C ILE A 467 -21.08 -10.71 2.89
N ASN A 468 -21.08 -10.98 1.58
CA ASN A 468 -21.58 -10.06 0.57
C ASN A 468 -23.01 -10.43 0.15
N SER A 469 -23.99 -9.66 0.61
CA SER A 469 -25.43 -9.88 0.32
C SER A 469 -25.86 -9.59 -1.13
N GLY A 470 -24.91 -9.33 -2.04
CA GLY A 470 -25.16 -9.06 -3.46
C GLY A 470 -25.52 -10.31 -4.27
N LYS A 471 -26.18 -10.11 -5.42
CA LYS A 471 -26.52 -11.19 -6.36
C LYS A 471 -25.38 -11.59 -7.31
N SER A 472 -24.32 -10.80 -7.36
CA SER A 472 -23.18 -10.98 -8.27
C SER A 472 -21.87 -10.87 -7.50
N MET A 473 -20.95 -11.80 -7.78
CA MET A 473 -19.59 -11.75 -7.26
C MET A 473 -18.85 -10.54 -7.84
N SER A 474 -18.30 -9.72 -6.94
CA SER A 474 -17.53 -8.52 -7.27
C SER A 474 -16.44 -8.27 -6.22
N PHE A 475 -15.30 -7.74 -6.66
CA PHE A 475 -14.25 -7.21 -5.80
C PHE A 475 -14.17 -5.71 -6.07
N SER A 476 -14.66 -4.90 -5.12
CA SER A 476 -14.86 -3.45 -5.24
C SER A 476 -14.51 -2.73 -3.94
N SER A 477 -14.57 -1.40 -3.93
CA SER A 477 -14.35 -0.62 -2.69
C SER A 477 -15.49 -0.77 -1.66
N SER A 478 -16.57 -1.46 -2.02
CA SER A 478 -17.78 -1.66 -1.21
C SER A 478 -18.03 -3.11 -0.77
N THR A 479 -17.21 -4.05 -1.22
CA THR A 479 -17.34 -5.50 -0.91
C THR A 479 -16.42 -5.91 0.24
N TYR A 480 -16.51 -7.17 0.67
CA TYR A 480 -15.55 -7.79 1.58
C TYR A 480 -14.97 -9.06 0.91
N PRO A 481 -13.66 -9.14 0.64
CA PRO A 481 -12.66 -8.08 0.83
C PRO A 481 -12.89 -6.92 -0.16
N ASN A 482 -12.17 -5.82 0.04
CA ASN A 482 -12.40 -4.57 -0.70
C ASN A 482 -11.16 -4.10 -1.46
N THR A 483 -11.36 -3.33 -2.53
CA THR A 483 -10.26 -2.83 -3.37
C THR A 483 -9.57 -1.58 -2.84
N LYS A 484 -9.79 -1.15 -1.59
CA LYS A 484 -9.16 0.07 -1.06
C LYS A 484 -7.65 -0.13 -0.89
N SER A 485 -6.89 0.96 -0.94
CA SER A 485 -5.49 0.96 -0.53
C SER A 485 -5.36 0.68 0.97
N ASN A 486 -4.15 0.38 1.41
CA ASN A 486 -3.74 0.27 2.81
C ASN A 486 -4.03 1.56 3.61
N SER A 487 -4.03 2.72 2.94
CA SER A 487 -4.46 4.01 3.52
C SER A 487 -5.99 4.17 3.66
N LYS A 488 -6.75 3.12 3.32
CA LYS A 488 -8.22 3.06 3.24
C LYS A 488 -8.83 3.98 2.17
N ALA A 489 -8.02 4.50 1.25
CA ALA A 489 -8.51 5.29 0.13
C ALA A 489 -9.16 4.38 -0.91
N SER A 490 -10.22 4.86 -1.55
CA SER A 490 -10.88 4.07 -2.60
C SER A 490 -9.97 4.03 -3.83
N SER A 491 -9.76 2.82 -4.38
CA SER A 491 -9.02 2.64 -5.63
C SER A 491 -9.88 2.87 -6.87
N PHE A 492 -11.22 2.78 -6.71
CA PHE A 492 -12.19 2.82 -7.80
C PHE A 492 -12.05 1.70 -8.83
N ILE A 493 -11.29 0.66 -8.47
CA ILE A 493 -11.17 -0.57 -9.24
C ILE A 493 -12.32 -1.48 -8.85
N GLU A 494 -12.98 -2.04 -9.85
CA GLU A 494 -14.00 -3.07 -9.70
C GLU A 494 -13.66 -4.26 -10.59
N LEU A 495 -13.55 -5.46 -10.00
CA LEU A 495 -13.48 -6.72 -10.73
C LEU A 495 -14.83 -7.42 -10.64
N ILE A 496 -15.48 -7.63 -11.77
CA ILE A 496 -16.81 -8.25 -11.85
C ILE A 496 -16.84 -9.35 -12.91
N ASN A 497 -18.00 -10.01 -13.06
CA ASN A 497 -18.22 -11.07 -14.04
C ASN A 497 -17.18 -12.20 -13.95
N ILE A 498 -16.73 -12.51 -12.73
CA ILE A 498 -15.83 -13.63 -12.46
C ILE A 498 -16.57 -14.92 -12.85
N SER A 499 -15.95 -15.74 -13.71
CA SER A 499 -16.56 -16.97 -14.22
C SER A 499 -16.62 -18.09 -13.16
N ASN A 500 -17.27 -19.19 -13.52
CA ASN A 500 -17.05 -20.46 -12.82
C ASN A 500 -15.58 -20.90 -12.93
N SER A 501 -15.18 -21.80 -12.03
CA SER A 501 -13.86 -22.45 -12.08
C SER A 501 -13.66 -23.13 -13.43
N SER A 502 -12.48 -22.92 -14.03
CA SER A 502 -12.07 -23.50 -15.31
C SER A 502 -10.56 -23.36 -15.47
N ASP A 503 -9.99 -24.12 -16.41
CA ASP A 503 -8.62 -23.91 -16.90
C ASP A 503 -8.37 -22.50 -17.47
N THR A 504 -9.40 -21.88 -18.05
CA THR A 504 -9.43 -20.49 -18.51
C THR A 504 -10.62 -19.78 -17.87
N MET A 505 -10.33 -18.95 -16.87
CA MET A 505 -11.36 -18.12 -16.23
C MET A 505 -11.48 -16.76 -16.91
N SER A 506 -12.61 -16.11 -16.73
CA SER A 506 -12.83 -14.74 -17.21
C SER A 506 -13.28 -13.81 -16.10
N LEU A 507 -12.91 -12.54 -16.21
CA LEU A 507 -13.40 -11.43 -15.39
C LEU A 507 -13.44 -10.15 -16.20
N SER A 508 -14.05 -9.09 -15.66
CA SER A 508 -14.01 -7.74 -16.23
C SER A 508 -13.44 -6.78 -15.20
N VAL A 509 -12.59 -5.85 -15.64
CA VAL A 509 -12.01 -4.79 -14.80
C VAL A 509 -12.62 -3.47 -15.22
N TYR A 510 -13.20 -2.74 -14.28
CA TYR A 510 -13.76 -1.40 -14.47
C TYR A 510 -13.10 -0.39 -13.52
N HIS A 511 -12.99 0.86 -13.99
CA HIS A 511 -12.51 2.00 -13.21
C HIS A 511 -13.63 3.03 -13.09
N GLN A 512 -14.08 3.34 -11.87
CA GLN A 512 -15.26 4.21 -11.66
C GLN A 512 -15.07 5.65 -12.18
N PHE A 513 -13.83 6.14 -12.20
CA PHE A 513 -13.49 7.46 -12.74
C PHE A 513 -12.54 7.31 -13.92
N GLU A 514 -12.81 8.06 -15.00
CA GLU A 514 -11.90 8.16 -16.12
C GLU A 514 -10.64 8.90 -15.67
N ARG A 515 -9.51 8.19 -15.67
CA ARG A 515 -8.18 8.75 -15.41
C ARG A 515 -7.44 8.96 -16.72
N ILE A 516 -7.00 10.19 -16.97
CA ILE A 516 -6.13 10.52 -18.10
C ILE A 516 -4.74 10.78 -17.55
N SER A 517 -3.77 9.92 -17.88
CA SER A 517 -2.37 10.14 -17.54
C SER A 517 -1.63 10.81 -18.69
N ILE A 518 -0.73 11.76 -18.38
CA ILE A 518 0.19 12.29 -19.39
C ILE A 518 1.19 11.20 -19.81
N THR A 519 1.11 10.76 -21.07
CA THR A 519 1.88 9.59 -21.55
C THR A 519 3.32 9.93 -21.95
N LYS A 520 3.66 11.21 -22.08
CA LYS A 520 5.02 11.66 -22.42
C LYS A 520 5.89 11.68 -21.16
N LYS A 521 7.02 10.96 -21.21
CA LYS A 521 8.02 10.94 -20.13
C LYS A 521 8.46 12.36 -19.77
N ASN A 522 8.69 12.59 -18.48
CA ASN A 522 9.23 13.84 -17.91
C ASN A 522 8.39 15.09 -18.19
N LYS A 523 7.09 14.97 -18.44
CA LYS A 523 6.15 16.11 -18.52
C LYS A 523 5.23 16.09 -17.32
N ILE A 524 5.02 17.25 -16.70
CA ILE A 524 4.05 17.40 -15.60
C ILE A 524 3.17 18.63 -15.82
N PHE A 525 1.93 18.56 -15.37
CA PHE A 525 0.95 19.65 -15.43
C PHE A 525 1.35 20.81 -14.51
N SER A 526 0.96 22.03 -14.89
CA SER A 526 1.15 23.23 -14.05
C SER A 526 -0.12 24.04 -13.87
N LEU A 527 -0.89 24.28 -14.94
CA LEU A 527 -2.17 24.99 -14.88
C LEU A 527 -2.96 24.80 -16.20
N GLN A 528 -4.16 25.38 -16.23
CA GLN A 528 -5.03 25.48 -17.38
C GLN A 528 -5.36 26.95 -17.69
N TYR A 529 -5.37 27.34 -18.96
CA TYR A 529 -5.74 28.69 -19.43
C TYR A 529 -6.10 28.67 -20.92
N ASP A 530 -6.97 29.55 -21.38
CA ASP A 530 -7.26 29.76 -22.82
C ASP A 530 -6.10 30.58 -23.45
N ILE A 531 -5.11 29.88 -24.00
CA ILE A 531 -3.84 30.44 -24.46
C ILE A 531 -4.00 31.15 -25.79
N ASP A 532 -4.71 30.54 -26.74
CA ASP A 532 -4.87 31.06 -28.09
C ASP A 532 -6.14 31.90 -28.29
N GLN A 533 -6.97 32.01 -27.24
CA GLN A 533 -8.18 32.83 -27.16
C GLN A 533 -9.31 32.34 -28.06
N ASP A 534 -9.40 31.03 -28.26
CA ASP A 534 -10.48 30.39 -29.01
C ASP A 534 -11.72 30.03 -28.16
N GLY A 535 -11.60 30.14 -26.84
CA GLY A 535 -12.64 29.85 -25.86
C GLY A 535 -12.56 28.46 -25.23
N ASP A 536 -11.68 27.58 -25.73
CA ASP A 536 -11.35 26.30 -25.14
C ASP A 536 -10.16 26.45 -24.16
N ILE A 537 -10.11 25.63 -23.12
CA ILE A 537 -9.09 25.76 -22.07
C ILE A 537 -7.91 24.83 -22.37
N ASP A 538 -6.74 25.40 -22.61
CA ASP A 538 -5.50 24.67 -22.88
C ASP A 538 -4.75 24.24 -21.61
N PHE A 539 -3.87 23.25 -21.76
CA PHE A 539 -2.95 22.80 -20.73
C PHE A 539 -1.57 23.47 -20.85
N ILE A 540 -1.01 23.83 -19.70
CA ILE A 540 0.37 24.31 -19.58
C ILE A 540 1.10 23.45 -18.56
N GLY A 541 2.35 23.10 -18.86
CA GLY A 541 3.17 22.31 -17.96
C GLY A 541 4.66 22.50 -18.12
N ASN A 542 5.41 21.83 -17.25
CA ASN A 542 6.86 21.84 -17.23
C ASN A 542 7.42 20.40 -17.17
N GLY A 543 8.64 20.23 -16.67
CA GLY A 543 9.36 18.97 -16.65
C GLY A 543 10.74 19.15 -17.28
N ASP A 544 11.10 18.31 -18.26
CA ASP A 544 12.33 18.48 -19.07
C ASP A 544 12.27 19.69 -20.02
N SER A 545 11.07 20.23 -20.27
CA SER A 545 10.83 21.46 -21.02
C SER A 545 9.59 22.16 -20.47
N LEU A 546 9.47 23.46 -20.73
CA LEU A 546 8.19 24.16 -20.68
C LEU A 546 7.38 23.81 -21.93
N TRP A 547 6.08 23.63 -21.76
CA TRP A 547 5.20 23.19 -22.83
C TRP A 547 3.76 23.67 -22.64
N TRP A 548 3.04 23.70 -23.75
CA TRP A 548 1.59 23.88 -23.76
C TRP A 548 0.94 22.88 -24.71
N SER A 549 -0.36 22.67 -24.57
CA SER A 549 -1.12 21.69 -25.34
C SER A 549 -2.61 22.05 -25.31
N ASP A 550 -3.19 22.30 -26.47
CA ASP A 550 -4.64 22.39 -26.68
C ASP A 550 -5.32 21.03 -26.37
N ASN A 551 -4.79 19.98 -26.98
CA ASN A 551 -5.19 18.60 -26.73
C ASN A 551 -3.97 17.79 -26.26
N LEU A 552 -4.10 17.01 -25.19
CA LEU A 552 -3.00 16.23 -24.56
C LEU A 552 -2.28 15.25 -25.50
N ASN A 553 -2.86 14.93 -26.66
CA ASN A 553 -2.21 14.14 -27.70
C ASN A 553 -1.07 14.90 -28.41
N VAL A 554 -1.11 16.25 -28.42
CA VAL A 554 -0.17 17.11 -29.17
C VAL A 554 0.48 18.14 -28.25
N VAL A 555 1.43 17.70 -27.42
CA VAL A 555 2.23 18.60 -26.57
C VAL A 555 3.29 19.37 -27.37
N ARG A 556 3.29 20.70 -27.27
CA ARG A 556 4.24 21.63 -27.90
C ARG A 556 5.21 22.22 -26.88
N SER A 557 6.50 21.90 -27.02
CA SER A 557 7.55 22.47 -26.16
C SER A 557 8.05 23.81 -26.73
N PHE A 558 8.33 24.77 -25.85
CA PHE A 558 8.81 26.10 -26.26
C PHE A 558 10.13 26.53 -25.59
N ALA A 559 10.51 25.91 -24.46
CA ALA A 559 11.80 26.16 -23.81
C ALA A 559 12.29 24.93 -23.04
N PRO A 560 13.60 24.64 -23.00
CA PRO A 560 14.15 23.59 -22.14
C PRO A 560 14.04 23.97 -20.66
N ASN A 561 13.86 23.00 -19.77
CA ASN A 561 13.84 23.24 -18.34
C ASN A 561 14.73 22.23 -17.61
N ASN A 562 15.87 22.71 -17.11
CA ASN A 562 16.83 21.91 -16.36
C ASN A 562 16.67 22.05 -14.84
N TYR A 563 15.61 22.73 -14.38
CA TYR A 563 15.41 23.08 -12.99
C TYR A 563 14.20 22.36 -12.40
N LEU A 564 14.44 21.66 -11.29
CA LEU A 564 13.42 20.90 -10.56
C LEU A 564 12.40 21.80 -9.84
N LYS A 565 12.79 23.03 -9.48
CA LYS A 565 11.90 24.00 -8.80
C LYS A 565 11.79 25.30 -9.59
N SER A 566 10.75 25.37 -10.41
CA SER A 566 10.37 26.57 -11.14
C SER A 566 8.86 26.78 -11.13
N GLU A 567 8.42 28.01 -11.34
CA GLU A 567 7.01 28.38 -11.45
C GLU A 567 6.75 29.12 -12.77
N MET A 568 5.51 29.01 -13.25
CA MET A 568 5.00 29.74 -14.41
C MET A 568 3.79 30.56 -14.00
N ILE A 569 3.69 31.77 -14.54
CA ILE A 569 2.63 32.72 -14.22
C ILE A 569 2.05 33.24 -15.52
N ILE A 570 0.72 33.27 -15.59
CA ILE A 570 -0.01 33.74 -16.77
C ILE A 570 -0.36 35.22 -16.62
N GLY A 571 -0.18 35.97 -17.70
CA GLY A 571 -0.63 37.35 -17.83
C GLY A 571 -1.70 37.47 -18.92
N ASP A 572 -2.88 37.98 -18.54
CA ASP A 572 -4.03 38.21 -19.42
C ASP A 572 -3.94 39.58 -20.13
N GLY A 573 -3.86 39.54 -21.46
CA GLY A 573 -3.73 40.69 -22.35
C GLY A 573 -4.07 40.32 -23.81
N ASN A 574 -3.73 41.19 -24.77
CA ASN A 574 -4.04 40.94 -26.21
C ASN A 574 -3.49 39.61 -26.75
N ARG A 575 -2.43 39.08 -26.14
CA ARG A 575 -1.92 37.74 -26.34
C ARG A 575 -1.48 37.21 -24.98
N THR A 576 -1.56 35.90 -24.79
CA THR A 576 -1.17 35.25 -23.54
C THR A 576 0.33 35.40 -23.28
N ASN A 577 0.67 35.85 -22.08
CA ASN A 577 2.05 35.98 -21.62
C ASN A 577 2.36 34.93 -20.55
N ILE A 578 3.56 34.36 -20.58
CA ILE A 578 4.09 33.46 -19.54
C ILE A 578 5.35 34.08 -18.95
N LEU A 579 5.36 34.27 -17.63
CA LEU A 579 6.58 34.52 -16.89
C LEU A 579 7.02 33.24 -16.19
N HIS A 580 8.22 32.76 -16.51
CA HIS A 580 8.85 31.60 -15.88
C HIS A 580 9.99 32.03 -14.98
N TYR A 581 10.07 31.48 -13.76
CA TYR A 581 11.18 31.79 -12.86
C TYR A 581 11.62 30.61 -11.99
N ILE A 582 12.89 30.63 -11.58
CA ILE A 582 13.55 29.53 -10.87
C ILE A 582 13.70 29.88 -9.39
N LYS A 583 13.13 29.06 -8.49
CA LYS A 583 13.08 29.37 -7.06
C LYS A 583 14.40 29.21 -6.32
N ASP A 584 15.20 28.22 -6.71
CA ASP A 584 16.41 27.84 -5.95
C ASP A 584 17.70 28.48 -6.50
N VAL A 585 17.60 29.46 -7.39
CA VAL A 585 18.74 30.16 -8.00
C VAL A 585 18.79 31.60 -7.48
N VAL A 586 19.98 32.03 -7.05
CA VAL A 586 20.27 33.41 -6.62
C VAL A 586 21.39 33.94 -7.52
N PRO A 587 21.20 35.06 -8.24
CA PRO A 587 19.98 35.87 -8.31
C PRO A 587 18.81 35.11 -8.97
N THR A 588 17.56 35.40 -8.57
CA THR A 588 16.37 34.78 -9.17
C THR A 588 16.25 35.23 -10.61
N ILE A 589 16.18 34.27 -11.54
CA ILE A 589 16.07 34.53 -12.98
C ILE A 589 14.61 34.44 -13.38
N PHE A 590 14.12 35.49 -14.05
CA PHE A 590 12.81 35.57 -14.67
C PHE A 590 12.97 35.57 -16.19
N THR A 591 12.14 34.79 -16.87
CA THR A 591 12.13 34.67 -18.34
C THR A 591 10.71 34.90 -18.84
N HIS A 592 10.55 35.84 -19.77
CA HIS A 592 9.26 36.21 -20.34
C HIS A 592 9.07 35.59 -21.72
N TYR A 593 7.92 34.96 -21.90
CA TYR A 593 7.46 34.39 -23.16
C TYR A 593 6.09 34.97 -23.53
N LYS A 594 5.84 35.08 -24.83
CA LYS A 594 4.56 35.56 -25.37
C LYS A 594 4.06 34.63 -26.46
N PHE A 595 2.76 34.37 -26.45
CA PHE A 595 2.14 33.53 -27.45
C PHE A 595 2.18 34.19 -28.82
N ASP A 596 2.56 33.42 -29.83
CA ASP A 596 2.66 33.86 -31.22
C ASP A 596 1.77 32.97 -32.11
N GLN A 597 0.70 33.58 -32.60
CA GLN A 597 -0.30 32.92 -33.45
C GLN A 597 0.27 32.46 -34.79
N GLU A 598 1.34 33.09 -35.32
CA GLU A 598 1.90 32.72 -36.62
C GLU A 598 2.61 31.36 -36.57
N ILE A 599 3.30 31.08 -35.47
CA ILE A 599 4.00 29.81 -35.24
C ILE A 599 3.19 28.84 -34.37
N ASN A 600 2.03 29.28 -33.87
CA ASN A 600 1.18 28.58 -32.92
C ASN A 600 2.00 28.03 -31.73
N ASN A 601 2.80 28.91 -31.11
CA ASN A 601 3.65 28.57 -29.97
C ASN A 601 4.13 29.83 -29.22
N PHE A 602 4.76 29.65 -28.06
CA PHE A 602 5.39 30.73 -27.32
C PHE A 602 6.77 31.11 -27.88
N SER A 603 7.00 32.41 -28.01
CA SER A 603 8.28 33.02 -28.37
C SER A 603 8.91 33.70 -27.16
N PHE A 604 10.23 33.54 -27.01
CA PHE A 604 11.01 34.27 -26.00
C PHE A 604 10.95 35.78 -26.28
N ILE A 605 10.69 36.58 -25.24
CA ILE A 605 10.71 38.04 -25.30
C ILE A 605 11.99 38.58 -24.67
N ASP A 606 12.16 38.36 -23.36
CA ASP A 606 13.31 38.81 -22.60
C ASP A 606 13.58 37.94 -21.35
N SER A 607 14.64 38.29 -20.63
CA SER A 607 14.94 37.74 -19.32
C SER A 607 15.62 38.77 -18.44
N PHE A 608 15.30 38.78 -17.16
CA PHE A 608 15.92 39.65 -16.17
C PHE A 608 16.20 38.88 -14.88
N TYR A 609 17.07 39.42 -14.03
CA TYR A 609 17.41 38.79 -12.75
C TYR A 609 17.21 39.77 -11.59
N ILE A 610 16.82 39.23 -10.45
CA ILE A 610 16.68 39.99 -9.20
C ILE A 610 17.59 39.36 -8.15
N ASP A 611 18.56 40.14 -7.67
CA ASP A 611 19.53 39.71 -6.67
C ASP A 611 19.00 39.92 -5.24
N ILE A 612 17.99 39.12 -4.88
CA ILE A 612 17.50 38.99 -3.51
C ILE A 612 17.81 37.56 -3.06
N LYS A 613 18.41 37.42 -1.86
CA LYS A 613 18.87 36.14 -1.29
C LYS A 613 17.73 35.19 -0.85
N LYS A 614 16.54 35.36 -1.41
CA LYS A 614 15.32 34.62 -1.08
C LYS A 614 14.47 34.53 -2.35
N ALA A 615 13.79 33.41 -2.57
CA ALA A 615 12.84 33.29 -3.65
C ALA A 615 11.60 34.19 -3.42
N PRO A 616 10.93 34.65 -4.49
CA PRO A 616 9.62 35.27 -4.38
C PRO A 616 8.62 34.35 -3.68
N SER A 617 7.79 34.91 -2.80
CA SER A 617 6.65 34.23 -2.17
C SER A 617 5.42 34.22 -3.08
N PHE A 618 5.22 35.29 -3.84
CA PHE A 618 4.06 35.49 -4.71
C PHE A 618 4.40 36.46 -5.85
N VAL A 619 3.96 36.15 -7.06
CA VAL A 619 4.20 36.99 -8.25
C VAL A 619 2.97 36.98 -9.15
N ARG A 620 2.65 38.15 -9.72
CA ARG A 620 1.46 38.39 -10.55
C ARG A 620 1.70 39.51 -11.58
N PHE A 621 1.02 39.42 -12.72
CA PHE A 621 0.88 40.53 -13.68
C PHE A 621 -0.16 41.58 -13.26
N VAL A 622 0.09 42.85 -13.59
CA VAL A 622 -0.79 43.99 -13.29
C VAL A 622 -0.96 44.85 -14.56
N ASN A 623 -2.12 45.50 -14.71
CA ASN A 623 -2.43 46.48 -15.76
C ASN A 623 -2.16 45.98 -17.19
N ASN A 624 -2.81 44.90 -17.61
CA ASN A 624 -2.77 44.39 -18.99
C ASN A 624 -1.36 44.02 -19.49
N THR A 625 -0.64 43.25 -18.66
CA THR A 625 0.50 42.34 -18.97
C THR A 625 1.95 42.82 -18.94
N ASP A 626 2.25 44.11 -18.87
CA ASP A 626 3.67 44.54 -18.96
C ASP A 626 4.29 44.87 -17.59
N SER A 627 3.46 44.92 -16.55
CA SER A 627 3.92 45.18 -15.19
C SER A 627 3.78 43.96 -14.29
N LEU A 628 4.76 43.77 -13.40
CA LEU A 628 4.79 42.68 -12.42
C LEU A 628 4.80 43.21 -11.00
N LEU A 629 4.08 42.52 -10.12
CA LEU A 629 4.26 42.61 -8.68
C LEU A 629 4.96 41.34 -8.20
N ILE A 630 6.07 41.50 -7.47
CA ILE A 630 6.91 40.41 -6.97
C ILE A 630 7.07 40.59 -5.46
N PHE A 631 6.48 39.71 -4.68
CA PHE A 631 6.56 39.70 -3.22
C PHE A 631 7.62 38.70 -2.75
N TYR A 632 8.43 39.06 -1.76
CA TYR A 632 9.43 38.18 -1.13
C TYR A 632 9.06 37.82 0.31
N ASP A 633 8.34 38.71 0.98
CA ASP A 633 7.71 38.55 2.28
C ASP A 633 6.62 39.61 2.45
N ASP A 634 5.94 39.60 3.59
CA ASP A 634 4.84 40.52 3.93
C ASP A 634 5.25 42.00 3.92
N SER A 635 6.54 42.28 3.98
CA SER A 635 7.10 43.64 4.10
C SER A 635 7.89 44.08 2.86
N THR A 636 8.11 43.19 1.90
CA THR A 636 8.99 43.43 0.75
C THR A 636 8.32 42.98 -0.54
N PHE A 637 7.96 43.96 -1.37
CA PHE A 637 7.54 43.71 -2.73
C PHE A 637 8.24 44.66 -3.71
N LEU A 638 8.32 44.22 -4.97
CA LEU A 638 8.86 44.98 -6.08
C LEU A 638 7.77 45.15 -7.12
N TYR A 639 7.74 46.35 -7.70
CA TYR A 639 6.94 46.62 -8.90
C TYR A 639 7.91 46.80 -10.07
N PHE A 640 7.75 45.96 -11.07
CA PHE A 640 8.53 45.99 -12.30
C PHE A 640 7.65 46.51 -13.43
N ASN A 641 8.08 47.57 -14.10
CA ASN A 641 7.43 48.14 -15.29
C ASN A 641 8.50 48.74 -16.19
N GLU A 642 9.16 47.89 -16.98
CA GLU A 642 10.36 48.16 -17.81
C GLU A 642 11.62 48.61 -17.03
N ASN A 643 11.46 49.26 -15.87
CA ASN A 643 12.49 49.58 -14.89
C ASN A 643 12.12 48.99 -13.51
N LEU A 644 13.13 48.52 -12.77
CA LEU A 644 12.96 47.92 -11.46
C LEU A 644 12.87 49.02 -10.38
N THR A 645 11.70 49.20 -9.78
CA THR A 645 11.50 50.21 -8.73
C THR A 645 11.36 49.54 -7.36
N TYR A 646 12.26 49.87 -6.43
CA TYR A 646 12.26 49.32 -5.07
C TYR A 646 11.39 50.15 -4.13
N TYR A 647 10.48 49.50 -3.41
CA TYR A 647 9.61 50.14 -2.42
C TYR A 647 9.85 49.53 -1.03
N PRO A 648 10.57 50.21 -0.11
CA PRO A 648 10.58 49.82 1.30
C PRO A 648 9.24 50.23 1.92
N THR A 649 8.47 49.30 2.48
CA THR A 649 7.14 49.64 3.02
C THR A 649 7.24 50.43 4.32
N GLY A 650 6.94 51.73 4.22
CA GLY A 650 6.41 52.54 5.32
C GLY A 650 5.01 53.12 5.02
N LYS A 651 4.54 53.09 3.77
CA LYS A 651 3.21 53.55 3.35
C LYS A 651 2.77 52.82 2.08
N PHE A 652 1.67 52.09 2.16
CA PHE A 652 1.02 51.44 1.01
C PHE A 652 0.48 52.50 0.05
N TYR A 653 0.78 52.38 -1.25
CA TYR A 653 0.06 53.08 -2.30
C TYR A 653 -1.15 52.23 -2.68
N GLN A 654 -2.34 52.71 -2.33
CA GLN A 654 -3.60 52.18 -2.82
C GLN A 654 -3.65 52.31 -4.36
N TYR A 655 -3.72 51.19 -5.07
CA TYR A 655 -4.17 51.19 -6.46
C TYR A 655 -5.70 51.06 -6.45
N TYR A 656 -6.39 52.21 -6.36
CA TYR A 656 -7.81 52.31 -6.71
C TYR A 656 -7.92 52.72 -8.18
N LYS A 657 -8.80 52.05 -8.92
CA LYS A 657 -9.47 52.68 -10.07
C LYS A 657 -10.96 52.36 -10.03
N SER A 658 -11.73 53.27 -9.44
CA SER A 658 -13.18 53.31 -9.62
C SER A 658 -13.51 53.93 -10.98
N ASN A 659 -14.43 53.31 -11.71
CA ASN A 659 -15.75 53.92 -11.91
C ASN A 659 -16.70 52.99 -12.69
N HIS A 660 -17.84 52.76 -12.05
CA HIS A 660 -19.11 52.21 -12.54
C HIS A 660 -19.27 50.69 -12.67
N THR A 661 -19.98 50.20 -11.65
CA THR A 661 -20.94 49.07 -11.58
C THR A 661 -20.45 47.65 -11.22
N VAL A 662 -20.78 47.32 -9.95
CA VAL A 662 -21.16 46.01 -9.36
C VAL A 662 -20.04 45.12 -8.83
N GLY A 663 -20.09 44.90 -7.50
CA GLY A 663 -19.39 43.83 -6.78
C GLY A 663 -18.41 44.40 -5.77
N SER A 664 -18.59 44.10 -4.48
CA SER A 664 -17.65 44.45 -3.42
C SER A 664 -16.28 43.81 -3.68
N ASP A 665 -15.32 44.61 -4.12
CA ASP A 665 -13.90 44.23 -4.17
C ASP A 665 -13.38 44.14 -2.73
N TYR A 666 -13.29 42.92 -2.18
CA TYR A 666 -12.51 42.69 -0.96
C TYR A 666 -11.04 42.62 -1.33
N ILE A 667 -10.39 43.80 -1.39
CA ILE A 667 -8.95 43.89 -1.15
C ILE A 667 -8.76 43.81 0.36
N ILE A 668 -8.01 42.80 0.79
CA ILE A 668 -7.72 42.43 2.20
C ILE A 668 -7.46 43.68 3.05
N ASP A 669 -8.36 43.95 4.02
CA ASP A 669 -8.31 45.11 4.93
C ASP A 669 -7.16 44.96 5.94
N GLU A 670 -6.35 46.01 6.09
CA GLU A 670 -4.89 45.92 6.23
C GLU A 670 -4.35 45.77 7.68
N TYR A 671 -5.23 45.74 8.69
CA TYR A 671 -4.81 45.82 10.10
C TYR A 671 -4.94 44.53 10.93
N ASN A 672 -5.94 43.68 10.68
CA ASN A 672 -6.15 42.46 11.49
C ASN A 672 -5.42 41.22 10.95
N TYR A 673 -4.98 41.23 9.68
CA TYR A 673 -4.41 40.06 9.01
C TYR A 673 -2.89 39.92 9.11
N ARG A 674 -2.18 40.94 9.63
CA ARG A 674 -0.72 40.91 9.83
C ARG A 674 -0.24 39.77 10.75
N GLN A 675 -1.12 39.12 11.49
CA GLN A 675 -0.75 38.07 12.44
C GLN A 675 -0.60 36.66 11.81
N PHE A 676 -1.19 36.42 10.63
CA PHE A 676 -1.22 35.10 9.96
C PHE A 676 -0.44 35.03 8.65
N LEU A 677 0.00 36.19 8.13
CA LEU A 677 0.88 36.27 6.97
C LEU A 677 2.34 35.86 7.27
N ASP A 678 2.67 35.58 8.54
CA ASP A 678 3.91 34.84 8.84
C ASP A 678 3.94 33.60 7.93
N ASN A 679 5.03 33.42 7.18
CA ASN A 679 5.23 32.53 6.01
C ASN A 679 4.84 31.02 6.18
N LYS A 680 4.21 30.68 7.29
CA LYS A 680 3.87 29.36 7.82
C LYS A 680 2.50 28.83 7.38
N TYR A 681 1.55 29.68 6.99
CA TYR A 681 0.19 29.23 6.61
C TYR A 681 -0.05 29.25 5.08
N LYS A 682 -0.84 28.30 4.58
CA LYS A 682 -1.40 28.34 3.21
C LYS A 682 -2.82 28.89 3.25
N ILE A 683 -3.17 29.75 2.29
CA ILE A 683 -4.42 30.51 2.30
C ILE A 683 -5.27 30.15 1.09
N SER A 684 -6.57 29.99 1.32
CA SER A 684 -7.58 29.78 0.28
C SER A 684 -8.87 30.49 0.68
N LEU A 685 -9.72 30.84 -0.30
CA LEU A 685 -11.02 31.48 -0.05
C LEU A 685 -12.15 30.61 -0.57
N SER A 686 -13.26 30.57 0.16
CA SER A 686 -14.48 29.89 -0.28
C SER A 686 -15.66 30.39 0.56
N ASP A 687 -16.81 30.66 -0.06
CA ASP A 687 -18.08 30.85 0.65
C ASP A 687 -18.65 29.47 1.03
N LEU A 688 -18.32 29.00 2.22
CA LEU A 688 -18.67 27.66 2.74
C LEU A 688 -20.12 27.59 3.20
N ASN A 689 -20.68 28.71 3.65
CA ASN A 689 -22.03 28.78 4.21
C ASN A 689 -23.08 29.33 3.21
N LEU A 690 -22.63 29.69 2.02
CA LEU A 690 -23.39 30.25 0.90
C LEU A 690 -24.14 31.55 1.24
N ASP A 691 -23.55 32.38 2.09
CA ASP A 691 -24.15 33.62 2.57
C ASP A 691 -23.80 34.85 1.72
N GLY A 692 -22.96 34.67 0.68
CA GLY A 692 -22.50 35.71 -0.24
C GLY A 692 -21.16 36.32 0.17
N ILE A 693 -20.53 35.83 1.24
CA ILE A 693 -19.24 36.29 1.75
C ILE A 693 -18.30 35.10 1.81
N SER A 694 -17.06 35.27 1.35
CA SER A 694 -16.07 34.18 1.42
C SER A 694 -15.52 34.03 2.84
N GLU A 695 -15.39 32.78 3.29
CA GLU A 695 -14.52 32.40 4.39
C GLU A 695 -13.05 32.31 3.95
N ILE A 696 -12.17 32.47 4.94
CA ILE A 696 -10.72 32.35 4.83
C ILE A 696 -10.31 31.00 5.38
N ILE A 697 -9.78 30.16 4.50
CA ILE A 697 -9.29 28.83 4.81
C ILE A 697 -7.78 28.90 5.00
N LEU A 698 -7.29 28.41 6.14
CA LEU A 698 -5.87 28.37 6.48
C LEU A 698 -5.42 26.94 6.73
N VAL A 699 -4.26 26.57 6.18
CA VAL A 699 -3.57 25.31 6.52
C VAL A 699 -2.33 25.64 7.31
N ASP A 700 -2.20 25.08 8.52
CA ASP A 700 -1.02 25.25 9.36
C ASP A 700 0.15 24.34 8.95
N THR A 701 1.29 24.47 9.63
CA THR A 701 2.51 23.70 9.30
C THR A 701 2.41 22.21 9.62
N VAL A 702 1.43 21.78 10.41
CA VAL A 702 1.19 20.36 10.72
C VAL A 702 0.04 19.79 9.90
N GLY A 703 -0.58 20.59 9.02
CA GLY A 703 -1.63 20.17 8.11
C GLY A 703 -3.06 20.25 8.68
N SER A 704 -3.28 21.02 9.75
CA SER A 704 -4.65 21.29 10.22
C SER A 704 -5.29 22.40 9.38
N ILE A 705 -6.57 22.23 9.06
CA ILE A 705 -7.35 23.17 8.25
C ILE A 705 -8.26 23.99 9.17
N TYR A 706 -8.19 25.31 9.06
CA TYR A 706 -9.03 26.27 9.77
C TYR A 706 -9.88 27.01 8.76
N ALA A 707 -11.13 27.32 9.10
CA ALA A 707 -11.97 28.22 8.31
C ALA A 707 -12.44 29.37 9.21
N TYR A 708 -12.19 30.60 8.78
CA TYR A 708 -12.54 31.82 9.50
C TYR A 708 -13.47 32.68 8.65
N ASN A 709 -14.45 33.33 9.28
CA ASN A 709 -15.13 34.43 8.62
C ASN A 709 -14.26 35.69 8.56
N ASN A 710 -14.74 36.75 7.92
CA ASN A 710 -14.02 38.03 7.79
C ASN A 710 -13.77 38.77 9.10
N LYS A 711 -14.34 38.31 10.22
CA LYS A 711 -14.05 38.84 11.57
C LYS A 711 -13.05 37.96 12.34
N MET A 712 -12.41 37.00 11.68
CA MET A 712 -11.47 36.05 12.29
C MET A 712 -12.12 35.16 13.36
N ILE A 713 -13.42 34.88 13.21
CA ILE A 713 -14.14 33.91 14.02
C ILE A 713 -14.14 32.57 13.29
N LEU A 714 -13.77 31.49 13.99
CA LEU A 714 -13.80 30.13 13.45
C LEU A 714 -15.21 29.73 13.06
N ILE A 715 -15.37 29.19 11.87
CA ILE A 715 -16.64 28.58 11.42
C ILE A 715 -16.89 27.29 12.20
N ASP A 716 -18.17 26.93 12.36
CA ASP A 716 -18.57 25.68 13.00
C ASP A 716 -17.87 24.47 12.36
N ASN A 717 -17.47 23.49 13.17
CA ASN A 717 -16.71 22.28 12.81
C ASN A 717 -15.23 22.47 12.43
N TYR A 718 -14.70 23.69 12.48
CA TYR A 718 -13.26 23.96 12.31
C TYR A 718 -12.58 24.29 13.65
N PRO A 719 -11.30 23.93 13.84
CA PRO A 719 -10.39 23.31 12.85
C PRO A 719 -10.58 21.81 12.64
N ILE A 720 -10.09 21.33 11.49
CA ILE A 720 -10.03 19.91 11.12
C ILE A 720 -8.56 19.46 11.17
N PHE A 721 -8.28 18.38 11.88
CA PHE A 721 -6.96 17.73 11.89
C PHE A 721 -6.83 16.83 10.67
N ALA A 722 -6.31 17.41 9.58
CA ALA A 722 -6.46 16.86 8.23
C ALA A 722 -5.17 16.27 7.63
N ASN A 723 -4.00 16.48 8.27
CA ASN A 723 -2.67 16.16 7.71
C ASN A 723 -2.50 16.70 6.28
N ALA A 724 -3.05 17.89 5.99
CA ALA A 724 -3.00 18.48 4.66
C ALA A 724 -1.57 18.88 4.27
N HIS A 725 -1.17 18.47 3.06
CA HIS A 725 0.05 18.85 2.39
C HIS A 725 -0.28 19.84 1.26
N GLY A 726 0.00 21.12 1.48
CA GLY A 726 -0.23 22.19 0.50
C GLY A 726 -1.52 22.99 0.75
N PRO A 727 -1.94 23.84 -0.22
CA PRO A 727 -3.19 24.59 -0.13
C PRO A 727 -4.43 23.69 -0.25
N VAL A 728 -5.57 24.20 0.20
CA VAL A 728 -6.89 23.56 0.01
C VAL A 728 -7.56 24.23 -1.18
N PHE A 729 -7.97 23.47 -2.18
CA PHE A 729 -8.77 23.99 -3.28
C PHE A 729 -10.25 23.89 -2.98
N SER A 730 -11.03 24.72 -3.66
CA SER A 730 -12.48 24.79 -3.49
C SER A 730 -13.19 24.82 -4.84
N MET A 731 -14.17 23.93 -5.02
CA MET A 731 -15.03 23.88 -6.21
C MET A 731 -16.25 23.03 -5.86
N ASP A 732 -17.44 23.41 -6.35
CA ASP A 732 -18.60 22.51 -6.37
C ASP A 732 -18.31 21.39 -7.38
N LEU A 733 -17.90 20.22 -6.91
CA LEU A 733 -17.59 19.04 -7.71
C LEU A 733 -18.82 18.15 -7.95
N PHE A 734 -19.86 18.21 -7.12
CA PHE A 734 -20.99 17.28 -7.16
C PHE A 734 -22.34 17.91 -7.53
N ASP A 735 -22.36 19.18 -7.90
CA ASP A 735 -23.54 19.98 -8.29
C ASP A 735 -24.61 20.07 -7.19
N ASP A 736 -24.21 20.30 -5.93
CA ASP A 736 -25.11 20.41 -4.78
C ASP A 736 -25.28 21.84 -4.20
N ASP A 737 -24.81 22.85 -4.95
CA ASP A 737 -24.71 24.27 -4.62
C ASP A 737 -23.63 24.63 -3.57
N PHE A 738 -23.07 23.66 -2.82
CA PHE A 738 -21.99 23.90 -1.86
C PHE A 738 -20.63 23.60 -2.50
N PRO A 739 -19.57 24.35 -2.13
CA PRO A 739 -18.23 23.98 -2.55
C PRO A 739 -17.72 22.76 -1.77
N GLU A 740 -17.05 21.86 -2.47
CA GLU A 740 -16.18 20.88 -1.85
C GLU A 740 -14.79 21.46 -1.60
N LEU A 741 -14.18 21.02 -0.51
CA LEU A 741 -12.78 21.29 -0.19
C LEU A 741 -11.91 20.11 -0.61
N ILE A 742 -10.93 20.37 -1.46
CA ILE A 742 -10.04 19.36 -2.04
C ILE A 742 -8.61 19.63 -1.63
N TYR A 743 -7.95 18.66 -1.05
CA TYR A 743 -6.55 18.78 -0.65
C TYR A 743 -5.82 17.43 -0.76
N GLN A 744 -4.49 17.47 -0.72
CA GLN A 744 -3.67 16.26 -0.67
C GLN A 744 -3.17 16.04 0.75
N SER A 745 -3.20 14.81 1.27
CA SER A 745 -2.62 14.49 2.58
C SER A 745 -1.11 14.31 2.51
N ILE A 746 -0.43 14.28 3.66
CA ILE A 746 1.01 13.96 3.75
C ILE A 746 1.32 12.56 3.20
N GLU A 747 0.35 11.64 3.24
CA GLU A 747 0.43 10.29 2.67
C GLU A 747 0.15 10.25 1.15
N GLY A 748 -0.15 11.41 0.53
CA GLY A 748 -0.29 11.57 -0.92
C GLY A 748 -1.71 11.39 -1.43
N ASP A 749 -2.64 10.94 -0.58
CA ASP A 749 -4.04 10.75 -0.94
C ASP A 749 -4.74 12.10 -1.19
N ILE A 750 -5.61 12.15 -2.20
CA ILE A 750 -6.44 13.32 -2.46
C ILE A 750 -7.76 13.16 -1.72
N ILE A 751 -8.10 14.12 -0.87
CA ILE A 751 -9.26 14.09 -0.01
C ILE A 751 -10.23 15.17 -0.48
N ILE A 752 -11.49 14.78 -0.67
CA ILE A 752 -12.62 15.67 -0.90
C ILE A 752 -13.48 15.71 0.37
N MET A 753 -13.71 16.90 0.89
CA MET A 753 -14.62 17.16 2.01
C MET A 753 -15.76 18.06 1.57
N ASN A 754 -16.91 17.93 2.23
CA ASN A 754 -17.96 18.95 2.10
C ASN A 754 -17.58 20.23 2.86
N ALA A 755 -18.37 21.29 2.70
CA ALA A 755 -18.16 22.56 3.37
C ALA A 755 -18.10 22.48 4.92
N GLN A 756 -18.71 21.45 5.52
CA GLN A 756 -18.68 21.22 6.98
C GLN A 756 -17.48 20.42 7.46
N GLY A 757 -16.56 20.03 6.58
CA GLY A 757 -15.35 19.29 6.94
C GLY A 757 -15.51 17.78 7.03
N ILE A 758 -16.62 17.23 6.52
CA ILE A 758 -16.85 15.79 6.47
C ILE A 758 -16.25 15.25 5.17
N ILE A 759 -15.38 14.24 5.28
CA ILE A 759 -14.80 13.55 4.13
C ILE A 759 -15.91 12.86 3.33
N ILE A 760 -16.10 13.28 2.08
CA ILE A 760 -17.01 12.65 1.12
C ILE A 760 -16.27 11.52 0.40
N GLN A 761 -15.04 11.79 -0.03
CA GLN A 761 -14.29 10.89 -0.89
C GLN A 761 -12.78 11.00 -0.63
N LYS A 762 -12.07 9.88 -0.84
CA LYS A 762 -10.62 9.78 -0.74
C LYS A 762 -10.08 9.00 -1.94
N PHE A 763 -9.27 9.65 -2.77
CA PHE A 763 -8.57 9.03 -3.89
C PHE A 763 -7.16 8.63 -3.46
N SER A 764 -6.80 7.38 -3.71
CA SER A 764 -5.39 7.03 -3.61
C SER A 764 -4.62 7.72 -4.74
N SER A 765 -3.59 8.48 -4.36
CA SER A 765 -2.63 9.10 -5.24
C SER A 765 -1.23 8.96 -4.64
N THR A 766 -0.21 9.21 -5.43
CA THR A 766 1.19 8.99 -5.06
C THR A 766 1.77 10.24 -4.41
N ASN A 767 2.73 10.10 -3.49
CA ASN A 767 3.49 11.23 -2.93
C ASN A 767 4.29 12.04 -3.96
N ILE A 768 4.43 11.52 -5.19
CA ILE A 768 5.12 12.17 -6.31
C ILE A 768 4.13 12.88 -7.22
N ASP A 769 2.85 12.50 -7.15
CA ASP A 769 1.78 13.00 -8.01
C ASP A 769 0.97 14.05 -7.25
N ASN A 770 1.61 15.21 -7.07
CA ASN A 770 1.06 16.30 -6.27
C ASN A 770 -0.23 16.84 -6.88
N LEU A 771 -1.20 17.18 -6.05
CA LEU A 771 -2.37 17.97 -6.46
C LEU A 771 -1.89 19.36 -6.94
N ILE A 772 -2.22 19.74 -8.17
CA ILE A 772 -1.74 21.00 -8.79
C ILE A 772 -2.86 22.02 -8.93
N PHE A 773 -4.00 21.63 -9.51
CA PHE A 773 -5.15 22.51 -9.69
C PHE A 773 -6.46 21.72 -9.89
N LEU A 774 -7.58 22.43 -9.80
CA LEU A 774 -8.90 21.97 -10.23
C LEU A 774 -9.23 22.63 -11.58
N GLY A 775 -9.80 21.88 -12.51
CA GLY A 775 -10.01 22.37 -13.87
C GLY A 775 -11.18 21.70 -14.57
N VAL A 776 -11.30 21.96 -15.87
CA VAL A 776 -12.33 21.34 -16.71
C VAL A 776 -11.66 20.70 -17.93
N VAL A 777 -12.02 19.44 -18.18
CA VAL A 777 -11.44 18.61 -19.24
C VAL A 777 -12.56 17.84 -19.93
N ASP A 778 -12.73 18.04 -21.25
CA ASP A 778 -13.80 17.43 -22.05
C ASP A 778 -15.21 17.61 -21.47
N ASP A 779 -15.53 18.82 -20.99
CA ASP A 779 -16.78 19.15 -20.26
C ASP A 779 -16.95 18.47 -18.90
N TYR A 780 -15.87 17.98 -18.28
CA TYR A 780 -15.91 17.44 -16.91
C TYR A 780 -15.10 18.28 -15.93
N LYS A 781 -15.71 18.62 -14.78
CA LYS A 781 -15.00 19.09 -13.59
C LYS A 781 -13.99 18.02 -13.18
N SER A 782 -12.74 18.43 -13.03
CA SER A 782 -11.61 17.52 -12.94
C SER A 782 -10.62 17.94 -11.87
N ILE A 783 -10.07 16.93 -11.19
CA ILE A 783 -8.94 17.10 -10.27
C ILE A 783 -7.67 16.79 -11.05
N VAL A 784 -6.74 17.75 -11.09
CA VAL A 784 -5.49 17.62 -11.85
C VAL A 784 -4.30 17.55 -10.91
N THR A 785 -3.59 16.44 -11.00
CA THR A 785 -2.31 16.21 -10.33
C THR A 785 -1.16 16.45 -11.29
N ALA A 786 0.09 16.27 -10.84
CA ALA A 786 1.27 16.47 -11.67
C ALA A 786 1.24 15.62 -12.95
N ASN A 787 0.71 14.40 -12.89
CA ASN A 787 0.75 13.42 -13.98
C ASN A 787 -0.62 12.92 -14.42
N ASN A 788 -1.69 13.16 -13.65
CA ASN A 788 -3.00 12.58 -13.90
C ASN A 788 -4.12 13.62 -13.85
N ILE A 789 -5.19 13.33 -14.59
CA ILE A 789 -6.46 14.06 -14.55
C ILE A 789 -7.52 13.04 -14.14
N ILE A 790 -8.30 13.38 -13.12
CA ILE A 790 -9.44 12.59 -12.65
C ILE A 790 -10.71 13.37 -13.00
N LYS A 791 -11.46 12.90 -13.99
CA LYS A 791 -12.76 13.49 -14.35
C LYS A 791 -13.80 13.07 -13.32
N VAL A 792 -14.52 14.02 -12.72
CA VAL A 792 -15.45 13.76 -11.60
C VAL A 792 -16.92 13.85 -12.05
N SER A 793 -17.34 15.00 -12.57
CA SER A 793 -18.74 15.28 -12.92
C SER A 793 -18.80 16.22 -14.13
N LYS A 794 -19.96 16.33 -14.79
CA LYS A 794 -20.11 17.21 -15.96
C LYS A 794 -20.17 18.68 -15.54
N ASP A 795 -19.46 19.55 -16.27
CA ASP A 795 -19.51 20.99 -16.08
C ASP A 795 -20.84 21.57 -16.61
N LYS A 796 -21.44 22.50 -15.87
CA LYS A 796 -22.69 23.21 -16.20
C LYS A 796 -22.46 24.70 -16.52
N ALA A 797 -21.21 25.09 -16.78
CA ALA A 797 -20.74 26.37 -17.31
C ALA A 797 -20.81 27.60 -16.37
N SER A 798 -21.58 27.59 -15.28
CA SER A 798 -21.60 28.71 -14.32
C SER A 798 -20.56 28.51 -13.21
N ARG A 799 -19.42 29.21 -13.31
CA ARG A 799 -18.30 29.14 -12.35
C ARG A 799 -18.32 30.30 -11.35
N TYR A 800 -18.70 29.99 -10.12
CA TYR A 800 -18.71 30.90 -8.97
C TYR A 800 -18.26 30.12 -7.75
N ASN A 801 -17.70 30.82 -6.76
CA ASN A 801 -17.26 30.22 -5.51
C ASN A 801 -16.17 29.13 -5.69
N GLU A 802 -15.17 29.42 -6.54
CA GLU A 802 -14.09 28.48 -6.86
C GLU A 802 -12.73 29.08 -6.48
N TRP A 803 -11.87 28.24 -5.90
CA TRP A 803 -10.46 28.48 -5.63
C TRP A 803 -9.67 27.31 -6.19
N THR A 804 -9.37 27.38 -7.49
CA THR A 804 -8.92 26.24 -8.29
C THR A 804 -7.42 26.04 -8.30
N ASN A 805 -6.66 27.09 -7.96
CA ASN A 805 -5.20 27.08 -7.96
C ASN A 805 -4.66 27.56 -6.62
N LYS A 806 -3.36 27.31 -6.36
CA LYS A 806 -2.66 27.75 -5.15
C LYS A 806 -2.92 29.21 -4.77
N GLU A 807 -3.00 30.10 -5.74
CA GLU A 807 -3.18 31.54 -5.55
C GLU A 807 -4.57 32.04 -5.99
N GLY A 808 -5.57 31.15 -6.02
CA GLY A 808 -6.95 31.45 -6.41
C GLY A 808 -7.29 30.89 -7.77
N ASP A 809 -6.66 31.44 -8.80
CA ASP A 809 -6.92 31.11 -10.20
C ASP A 809 -5.60 31.04 -11.01
N PRO A 810 -5.64 30.68 -12.31
CA PRO A 810 -4.44 30.62 -13.15
C PRO A 810 -3.68 31.96 -13.32
N LEU A 811 -4.34 33.10 -13.03
CA LEU A 811 -3.76 34.44 -13.11
C LEU A 811 -3.14 34.90 -11.77
N ASN A 812 -3.14 34.04 -10.76
CA ASN A 812 -2.72 34.37 -9.40
C ASN A 812 -3.47 35.58 -8.84
N SER A 813 -4.77 35.70 -9.12
CA SER A 813 -5.55 36.89 -8.76
C SER A 813 -5.75 37.05 -7.25
N ARG A 814 -5.74 35.94 -6.50
CA ARG A 814 -6.21 35.83 -5.10
C ARG A 814 -7.61 36.41 -4.90
N TYR A 815 -8.46 36.25 -5.89
CA TYR A 815 -9.82 36.75 -5.93
C TYR A 815 -10.79 35.58 -6.14
N ILE A 816 -11.97 35.67 -5.51
CA ILE A 816 -13.07 34.71 -5.69
C ILE A 816 -14.32 35.44 -6.14
N LYS A 817 -15.00 34.88 -7.15
CA LYS A 817 -16.24 35.43 -7.70
C LYS A 817 -17.43 34.78 -7.03
N LEU A 818 -18.24 35.55 -6.30
CA LEU A 818 -19.45 35.07 -5.61
C LEU A 818 -20.73 35.56 -6.28
N LEU A 819 -21.82 34.80 -6.13
CA LEU A 819 -23.15 35.23 -6.54
C LEU A 819 -23.72 36.20 -5.51
N ASN A 820 -24.19 37.37 -5.95
CA ASN A 820 -24.94 38.30 -5.10
C ASN A 820 -26.28 37.68 -4.71
N LYS A 821 -26.34 37.00 -3.56
CA LYS A 821 -27.62 36.61 -2.97
C LYS A 821 -28.25 37.83 -2.29
N THR A 822 -29.30 38.37 -2.92
CA THR A 822 -30.22 39.28 -2.23
C THR A 822 -30.99 38.47 -1.20
N GLY A 823 -30.55 38.51 0.06
CA GLY A 823 -31.23 37.80 1.14
C GLY A 823 -32.69 38.24 1.26
N SER A 824 -33.64 37.30 1.21
CA SER A 824 -34.99 37.57 1.69
C SER A 824 -34.88 37.82 3.21
N LEU A 825 -35.42 38.93 3.70
CA LEU A 825 -35.55 39.21 5.13
C LEU A 825 -36.24 38.02 5.79
N LYS A 826 -35.48 37.21 6.54
CA LYS A 826 -36.06 36.15 7.39
C LYS A 826 -36.84 36.84 8.51
N ASP A 827 -37.99 36.28 8.88
CA ASP A 827 -38.87 36.78 9.96
C ASP A 827 -38.22 36.83 11.37
N LYS A 828 -36.95 36.41 11.52
CA LYS A 828 -36.22 36.35 12.79
C LYS A 828 -34.94 37.20 12.76
N ILE A 829 -34.62 37.84 13.88
CA ILE A 829 -33.42 38.69 14.07
C ILE A 829 -32.17 37.83 14.26
N PHE A 830 -32.29 36.66 14.90
CA PHE A 830 -31.18 35.73 15.08
C PHE A 830 -31.60 34.28 14.86
N ASP A 831 -30.63 33.41 14.55
CA ASP A 831 -30.85 31.96 14.45
C ASP A 831 -30.62 31.30 15.81
N GLU A 832 -31.70 30.83 16.42
CA GLU A 832 -31.66 30.15 17.72
C GLU A 832 -30.76 28.90 17.71
N LYS A 833 -30.71 28.11 16.64
CA LYS A 833 -29.90 26.89 16.60
C LYS A 833 -28.41 27.20 16.53
N LYS A 834 -28.04 28.28 15.83
CA LYS A 834 -26.65 28.76 15.68
C LYS A 834 -26.21 29.74 16.78
N THR A 835 -26.97 29.84 17.87
CA THR A 835 -26.68 30.77 18.97
C THR A 835 -26.42 29.99 20.26
N TYR A 836 -25.19 29.96 20.74
CA TYR A 836 -24.76 29.11 21.86
C TYR A 836 -23.55 29.71 22.59
N VAL A 837 -23.13 29.07 23.68
CA VAL A 837 -21.95 29.48 24.46
C VAL A 837 -20.94 28.34 24.46
N TYR A 838 -19.65 28.69 24.36
CA TYR A 838 -18.56 27.72 24.38
C TYR A 838 -17.27 28.33 25.00
N PRO A 839 -16.34 27.51 25.52
CA PRO A 839 -16.50 26.07 25.78
C PRO A 839 -17.61 25.80 26.80
N ASN A 840 -18.33 24.68 26.65
CA ASN A 840 -19.44 24.34 27.54
C ASN A 840 -19.42 22.83 27.87
N PRO A 841 -18.97 22.42 29.08
CA PRO A 841 -18.51 23.28 30.17
C PRO A 841 -17.17 23.96 29.88
N SER A 842 -16.90 25.10 30.52
CA SER A 842 -15.57 25.72 30.57
C SER A 842 -14.75 25.11 31.70
N TYR A 843 -13.44 24.89 31.47
CA TYR A 843 -12.48 24.38 32.45
C TYR A 843 -11.61 25.49 33.07
N GLY A 844 -12.13 26.72 33.07
CA GLY A 844 -11.44 27.92 33.53
C GLY A 844 -11.05 28.87 32.40
N GLU A 845 -11.29 28.50 31.14
CA GLU A 845 -11.12 29.42 30.00
C GLU A 845 -12.27 30.44 29.91
N ASP A 846 -11.97 31.62 29.34
CA ASP A 846 -12.99 32.64 29.05
C ASP A 846 -14.10 32.06 28.15
N LEU A 847 -15.35 32.39 28.48
CA LEU A 847 -16.52 31.94 27.73
C LEU A 847 -16.79 32.88 26.56
N LYS A 848 -17.31 32.33 25.47
CA LYS A 848 -17.76 33.09 24.29
C LYS A 848 -19.21 32.76 23.97
N PHE A 849 -20.03 33.79 23.86
CA PHE A 849 -21.39 33.70 23.33
C PHE A 849 -21.34 33.95 21.83
N ARG A 850 -21.62 32.91 21.04
CA ARG A 850 -21.78 32.98 19.59
C ARG A 850 -23.24 33.22 19.25
N ILE A 851 -23.50 34.21 18.40
CA ILE A 851 -24.84 34.64 18.01
C ILE A 851 -24.86 34.85 16.50
N TYR A 852 -25.81 34.23 15.81
CA TYR A 852 -25.99 34.41 14.36
C TYR A 852 -27.07 35.44 14.08
N LEU A 853 -26.70 36.61 13.58
CA LEU A 853 -27.60 37.75 13.38
C LEU A 853 -28.00 37.90 11.90
N ASN A 854 -29.27 38.21 11.65
CA ASN A 854 -29.83 38.44 10.31
C ASN A 854 -29.97 39.93 9.95
N GLY A 855 -29.64 40.84 10.87
CA GLY A 855 -29.77 42.28 10.68
C GLY A 855 -29.41 43.03 11.96
N LYS A 856 -29.30 44.37 11.85
CA LYS A 856 -28.87 45.25 12.94
C LYS A 856 -29.51 44.87 14.27
N ALA A 857 -28.69 44.69 15.30
CA ALA A 857 -29.14 44.18 16.58
C ALA A 857 -28.39 44.82 17.76
N HIS A 858 -29.14 45.13 18.81
CA HIS A 858 -28.61 45.37 20.15
C HIS A 858 -28.84 44.11 20.97
N ILE A 859 -27.77 43.53 21.53
CA ILE A 859 -27.87 42.33 22.35
C ILE A 859 -27.67 42.66 23.83
N ARG A 860 -28.35 41.90 24.67
CA ARG A 860 -28.18 41.90 26.12
C ARG A 860 -28.16 40.46 26.63
N ILE A 861 -27.11 40.08 27.35
CA ILE A 861 -26.93 38.77 27.95
C ILE A 861 -26.92 38.94 29.47
N ASP A 862 -28.02 38.59 30.13
CA ASP A 862 -28.10 38.55 31.59
C ASP A 862 -27.73 37.13 32.07
N ILE A 863 -26.71 37.00 32.92
CA ILE A 863 -26.19 35.71 33.41
C ILE A 863 -26.64 35.49 34.86
N TYR A 864 -27.15 34.31 35.14
CA TYR A 864 -27.70 33.89 36.43
C TYR A 864 -27.01 32.62 36.93
N ASP A 865 -26.82 32.52 38.23
CA ASP A 865 -26.46 31.25 38.87
C ASP A 865 -27.66 30.27 38.90
N ILE A 866 -27.42 29.03 39.34
CA ILE A 866 -28.46 28.00 39.43
C ILE A 866 -29.59 28.35 40.41
N ALA A 867 -29.35 29.24 41.37
CA ALA A 867 -30.35 29.74 42.31
C ALA A 867 -31.19 30.90 41.73
N GLY A 868 -30.85 31.37 40.52
CA GLY A 868 -31.55 32.43 39.82
C GLY A 868 -31.07 33.84 40.19
N TYR A 869 -29.96 33.99 40.92
CA TYR A 869 -29.37 35.30 41.17
C TYR A 869 -28.59 35.77 39.95
N LYS A 870 -28.88 37.00 39.49
CA LYS A 870 -28.14 37.61 38.39
C LYS A 870 -26.74 38.01 38.87
N ILE A 871 -25.72 37.50 38.19
CA ILE A 871 -24.31 37.71 38.55
C ILE A 871 -23.58 38.65 37.59
N PHE A 872 -24.03 38.75 36.34
CA PHE A 872 -23.38 39.58 35.33
C PHE A 872 -24.35 39.97 34.21
N THR A 873 -24.06 41.07 33.51
CA THR A 873 -24.80 41.50 32.30
C THR A 873 -23.77 41.92 31.25
N ILE A 874 -23.96 41.49 30.01
CA ILE A 874 -23.18 41.93 28.85
C ILE A 874 -24.12 42.60 27.85
N GLU A 875 -23.76 43.78 27.34
CA GLU A 875 -24.53 44.50 26.32
C GLU A 875 -23.59 44.89 25.18
N GLU A 876 -24.00 44.62 23.94
CA GLU A 876 -23.23 44.91 22.72
C GLU A 876 -24.17 45.32 21.58
N SER A 877 -23.69 46.11 20.64
CA SER A 877 -24.50 46.54 19.47
C SER A 877 -23.77 46.23 18.17
N PHE A 878 -24.49 45.66 17.21
CA PHE A 878 -23.99 45.30 15.89
C PHE A 878 -24.78 46.04 14.81
N ASP A 879 -24.08 46.84 14.01
CA ASP A 879 -24.69 47.57 12.90
C ASP A 879 -24.76 46.72 11.62
N ILE A 880 -25.40 47.22 10.57
CA ILE A 880 -25.53 46.47 9.31
C ILE A 880 -24.15 46.14 8.71
N THR A 881 -23.19 47.05 8.82
CA THR A 881 -21.81 46.86 8.35
C THR A 881 -21.08 45.75 9.08
N ASP A 882 -21.44 45.48 10.34
CA ASP A 882 -20.87 44.38 11.11
C ASP A 882 -21.37 43.02 10.61
N ILE A 883 -22.62 43.00 10.18
CA ILE A 883 -23.37 41.80 9.78
C ILE A 883 -23.10 41.48 8.30
N ASP A 884 -22.96 42.53 7.48
CA ASP A 884 -22.49 42.45 6.10
C ASP A 884 -21.03 41.95 6.01
N LYS A 885 -20.26 42.03 7.11
CA LYS A 885 -18.93 41.41 7.19
C LYS A 885 -18.98 39.96 7.66
N ALA A 886 -19.84 39.65 8.62
CA ALA A 886 -20.05 38.29 9.11
C ALA A 886 -21.37 38.20 9.86
N LYS A 887 -22.18 37.17 9.61
CA LYS A 887 -23.44 36.98 10.35
C LYS A 887 -23.23 36.41 11.74
N GLU A 888 -22.20 35.57 11.93
CA GLU A 888 -21.76 35.14 13.25
C GLU A 888 -21.02 36.27 13.99
N GLN A 889 -21.50 36.58 15.19
CA GLN A 889 -20.85 37.49 16.13
C GLN A 889 -20.48 36.77 17.42
N GLU A 890 -19.37 37.16 18.03
CA GLU A 890 -18.89 36.62 19.29
C GLU A 890 -18.74 37.69 20.36
N VAL A 891 -19.24 37.38 21.56
CA VAL A 891 -19.07 38.23 22.73
C VAL A 891 -18.41 37.42 23.85
N SER A 892 -17.26 37.91 24.31
CA SER A 892 -16.43 37.22 25.30
C SER A 892 -16.80 37.61 26.73
N TRP A 893 -16.72 36.65 27.65
CA TRP A 893 -16.92 36.85 29.08
C TRP A 893 -15.78 36.24 29.89
N ARG A 894 -15.05 37.09 30.62
CA ARG A 894 -13.96 36.67 31.49
C ARG A 894 -14.50 36.07 32.79
N ILE A 895 -14.15 34.82 33.06
CA ILE A 895 -14.73 34.06 34.19
C ILE A 895 -13.77 33.82 35.36
N ASN A 896 -12.59 34.46 35.37
CA ASN A 896 -11.53 34.23 36.40
C ASN A 896 -12.03 34.28 37.85
N ASN A 897 -13.04 35.10 38.16
CA ASN A 897 -13.59 35.27 39.51
C ASN A 897 -14.96 34.58 39.74
N ILE A 898 -15.39 33.71 38.83
CA ILE A 898 -16.66 32.97 38.92
C ILE A 898 -16.42 31.57 39.50
N ASN A 899 -17.29 31.10 40.39
CA ASN A 899 -17.17 29.77 41.00
C ASN A 899 -17.53 28.65 40.00
N SER A 900 -17.10 27.42 40.30
CA SER A 900 -17.59 26.23 39.56
C SER A 900 -19.09 26.05 39.80
N GLY A 901 -19.85 25.72 38.76
CA GLY A 901 -21.31 25.58 38.85
C GLY A 901 -22.04 25.58 37.51
N ILE A 902 -23.36 25.45 37.58
CA ILE A 902 -24.26 25.56 36.43
C ILE A 902 -24.84 26.98 36.40
N TYR A 903 -24.88 27.57 35.21
CA TYR A 903 -25.33 28.93 34.95
C TYR A 903 -26.37 28.97 33.84
N LEU A 904 -27.19 30.01 33.87
CA LEU A 904 -28.19 30.32 32.84
C LEU A 904 -27.90 31.71 32.28
N ALA A 905 -27.73 31.82 30.96
CA ALA A 905 -27.68 33.10 30.26
C ALA A 905 -29.00 33.36 29.54
N LYS A 906 -29.64 34.48 29.86
CA LYS A 906 -30.78 35.00 29.10
C LYS A 906 -30.25 35.99 28.07
N LEU A 907 -30.20 35.57 26.81
CA LEU A 907 -29.94 36.43 25.66
C LEU A 907 -31.23 37.10 25.23
N ARG A 908 -31.19 38.42 25.08
CA ARG A 908 -32.21 39.25 24.44
C ARG A 908 -31.55 39.98 23.27
N VAL A 909 -32.21 39.96 22.12
CA VAL A 909 -31.76 40.59 20.88
C VAL A 909 -32.87 41.54 20.41
N ASP A 910 -32.58 42.84 20.43
CA ASP A 910 -33.48 43.90 20.00
C ASP A 910 -33.04 44.38 18.60
N GLY A 911 -33.91 44.19 17.60
CA GLY A 911 -33.73 44.72 16.24
C GLY A 911 -34.62 45.94 16.00
N ASN A 912 -34.67 46.43 14.76
CA ASN A 912 -35.40 47.68 14.44
C ASN A 912 -36.91 47.61 14.71
N ALA A 913 -37.55 46.44 14.61
CA ALA A 913 -39.01 46.27 14.74
C ALA A 913 -39.46 45.05 15.56
N ILE A 914 -38.52 44.19 15.96
CA ILE A 914 -38.80 42.93 16.66
C ILE A 914 -37.78 42.75 17.79
N THR A 915 -38.16 42.02 18.83
CA THR A 915 -37.28 41.57 19.92
C THR A 915 -37.40 40.06 20.04
N GLN A 916 -36.28 39.36 20.20
CA GLN A 916 -36.24 37.92 20.39
C GLN A 916 -35.39 37.55 21.61
N GLU A 917 -35.72 36.46 22.30
CA GLU A 917 -35.02 36.01 23.49
C GLU A 917 -34.68 34.52 23.43
N LYS A 918 -33.55 34.11 24.01
CA LYS A 918 -33.14 32.71 24.18
C LYS A 918 -32.48 32.50 25.55
N ILE A 919 -32.79 31.38 26.20
CA ILE A 919 -32.06 30.92 27.39
C ILE A 919 -31.01 29.89 26.96
N ILE A 920 -29.77 30.11 27.40
CA ILE A 920 -28.62 29.23 27.14
C ILE A 920 -28.14 28.70 28.50
N LYS A 921 -27.95 27.38 28.61
CA LYS A 921 -27.46 26.72 29.83
C LYS A 921 -26.00 26.32 29.66
N PHE A 922 -25.17 26.56 30.67
CA PHE A 922 -23.75 26.20 30.60
C PHE A 922 -23.13 25.91 31.96
N GLY A 923 -22.00 25.22 31.96
CA GLY A 923 -21.24 24.86 33.16
C GLY A 923 -19.85 25.50 33.20
N ILE A 924 -19.35 25.74 34.41
CA ILE A 924 -17.96 26.13 34.68
C ILE A 924 -17.38 25.12 35.70
N ILE A 925 -16.20 24.59 35.41
CA ILE A 925 -15.48 23.60 36.22
C ILE A 925 -14.04 24.09 36.41
N LYS A 926 -13.73 24.67 37.57
CA LYS A 926 -12.37 25.05 37.97
C LYS A 926 -11.74 24.03 38.91
#